data_AF-A0A158Q7X6-F1
#
_entry.id   AF-A0A158Q7X6-F1
#
_cell.length_a   1.000
_cell.length_b   1.000
_cell.length_c   1.000
_cell.angle_alpha   90.00
_cell.angle_beta   90.00
_cell.angle_gamma   90.00
#
_symmetry.space_group_name_H-M   'P 1'
#
loop_
_entity.id
_entity.type
_entity.pdbx_description
1 polymer ?
#
loop_
_entity_poly.entity_id
_entity_poly.type
_entity_poly.pdbx_seq_one_letter_code
_entity_poly.pdbx_strand_id
1 'polypeptide(L)'
;MSLSFVDDHFQFAEMNIRYTGNMNETMAMVRRAVRMGYDCIVINTDIGQMMQEGVSLSDEPPQKKKKKGGKERNVIPDPVSIDCSELDTSMLEVNGKRLRIFSRLTTTVSSSTEVHLLMHHPQLKKYDLIAVRPSDDQILQTLSKKGDFVDIITYEQASTSVGWLNKSKIIQLCVNDGITFEITYADALKDSSQRREVLTNGRQLLMSTKGGNGVVIASGAERMIDIRAPYDAANILVLFGIRPDCARKFVASNAKKTLLRAESRKTLKGGALVRTKDDLPKNLTMWRKFLKFDQDTVRNGWRKVIWKLQKTLGLEARWPVLWTESKLKSLPSQQFIQVLNASQQQQLLSIITEVEVDWKRLLQCETQKQRFNHIKFCRQKELKELKCETKHKLKISEKLRTSKPTSGFAMFVGTTQRSTLFWCERIADQRRLMNHLHNLQLDSKPALLVDCRFLNELSPQALSQTLIQLSYLASENRDRRRPWPLYFFNFDIQNERILEGRDRYLSLINSPRNVSLTISSSSYLNHFSSEEIIYLSPHAEFDLEEVEGSKAYVLGGIVDRVAQHRLHPQATLVAAKQDGVKARRLPIDRYIKWKSGSRSMTLLAVTSILYSVYESCGDWEVAFRKYVPVRNIRGPEEKNSYSRRLHASIHDYERRVLTELNRRL
;
A
#
# COMPACT_ATOMS: atom_id res chain seq x y z
N MET A 1 23.37 -34.54 4.08
CA MET A 1 23.74 -33.11 4.06
C MET A 1 24.28 -32.79 2.68
N SER A 2 23.42 -32.39 1.75
CA SER A 2 23.85 -31.84 0.47
C SER A 2 24.18 -30.36 0.69
N LEU A 3 25.45 -30.00 0.70
CA LEU A 3 25.90 -28.60 0.62
C LEU A 3 25.22 -27.97 -0.61
N SER A 4 24.23 -27.09 -0.40
CA SER A 4 23.61 -26.35 -1.47
C SER A 4 24.66 -25.45 -2.11
N PHE A 5 24.86 -25.62 -3.41
CA PHE A 5 25.95 -25.05 -4.19
C PHE A 5 25.97 -23.51 -4.18
N VAL A 6 24.95 -22.79 -3.69
CA VAL A 6 24.84 -21.31 -3.71
C VAL A 6 24.64 -20.65 -2.33
N ASP A 7 24.64 -21.40 -1.23
CA ASP A 7 24.28 -20.80 0.07
C ASP A 7 25.43 -20.21 0.89
N ASP A 8 26.66 -20.69 0.69
CA ASP A 8 27.80 -20.08 1.37
C ASP A 8 28.37 -18.90 0.55
N HIS A 9 27.96 -17.69 0.95
CA HIS A 9 28.67 -16.42 0.73
C HIS A 9 28.58 -15.74 -0.65
N PHE A 10 27.48 -15.89 -1.40
CA PHE A 10 27.25 -15.13 -2.65
C PHE A 10 26.95 -13.63 -2.41
N GLN A 11 27.65 -12.72 -3.09
CA GLN A 11 27.45 -11.27 -2.95
C GLN A 11 27.08 -10.55 -4.26
N PHE A 12 27.83 -10.75 -5.35
CA PHE A 12 27.70 -10.05 -6.64
C PHE A 12 28.05 -10.97 -7.82
N ALA A 13 27.25 -10.92 -8.88
CA ALA A 13 27.54 -11.64 -10.11
C ALA A 13 27.70 -10.71 -11.32
N GLU A 14 28.72 -10.98 -12.12
CA GLU A 14 28.80 -10.50 -13.49
C GLU A 14 28.21 -11.57 -14.41
N MET A 15 27.06 -11.27 -15.01
CA MET A 15 26.21 -12.27 -15.67
C MET A 15 26.46 -12.41 -17.18
N ASN A 16 27.33 -11.58 -17.78
CA ASN A 16 27.56 -11.59 -19.23
C ASN A 16 28.91 -10.98 -19.66
N ILE A 17 29.98 -11.75 -19.59
CA ILE A 17 31.25 -11.44 -20.30
C ILE A 17 31.23 -12.17 -21.64
N ARG A 18 31.31 -11.45 -22.76
CA ARG A 18 31.25 -12.08 -24.09
C ARG A 18 32.61 -12.67 -24.48
N TYR A 19 32.60 -13.94 -24.91
CA TYR A 19 33.76 -14.58 -25.51
C TYR A 19 33.86 -14.21 -26.99
N THR A 20 34.93 -13.52 -27.37
CA THR A 20 35.19 -13.02 -28.74
C THR A 20 36.14 -13.92 -29.54
N GLY A 21 36.43 -15.14 -29.08
CA GLY A 21 37.40 -16.05 -29.70
C GLY A 21 38.83 -15.89 -29.20
N ASN A 22 39.14 -14.82 -28.44
CA ASN A 22 40.44 -14.61 -27.83
C ASN A 22 40.41 -14.95 -26.33
N MET A 23 41.07 -16.05 -25.97
CA MET A 23 41.15 -16.50 -24.57
C MET A 23 41.90 -15.51 -23.69
N ASN A 24 42.96 -14.87 -24.19
CA ASN A 24 43.78 -13.95 -23.39
C ASN A 24 43.01 -12.70 -22.98
N GLU A 25 42.21 -12.14 -23.89
CA GLU A 25 41.34 -10.99 -23.59
C GLU A 25 40.24 -11.36 -22.60
N THR A 26 39.63 -12.54 -22.77
CA THR A 26 38.60 -13.06 -21.86
C THR A 26 39.18 -13.27 -20.46
N MET A 27 40.38 -13.86 -20.37
CA MET A 27 41.12 -14.05 -19.12
C MET A 27 41.42 -12.70 -18.44
N ALA A 28 41.82 -11.70 -19.22
CA ALA A 28 42.10 -10.36 -18.71
C ALA A 28 40.82 -9.66 -18.18
N MET A 29 39.68 -9.84 -18.85
CA MET A 29 38.37 -9.38 -18.39
C MET A 29 37.95 -10.06 -17.08
N VAL A 30 38.12 -11.37 -16.97
CA VAL A 30 37.84 -12.14 -15.75
C VAL A 30 38.74 -11.68 -14.60
N ARG A 31 40.05 -11.52 -14.83
CA ARG A 31 40.99 -10.96 -13.83
C ARG A 31 40.54 -9.59 -13.33
N ARG A 32 40.07 -8.71 -14.23
CA ARG A 32 39.56 -7.40 -13.85
C ARG A 32 38.27 -7.47 -13.04
N ALA A 33 37.33 -8.34 -13.42
CA ALA A 33 36.08 -8.52 -12.68
C ALA A 33 36.34 -9.03 -11.25
N VAL A 34 37.26 -9.99 -11.07
CA VAL A 34 37.69 -10.46 -9.75
C VAL A 34 38.28 -9.33 -8.91
N ARG A 35 39.21 -8.53 -9.48
CA ARG A 35 39.80 -7.36 -8.79
C ARG A 35 38.77 -6.30 -8.41
N MET A 36 37.70 -6.16 -9.19
CA MET A 36 36.59 -5.24 -8.90
C MET A 36 35.63 -5.75 -7.82
N GLY A 37 35.79 -6.99 -7.35
CA GLY A 37 35.02 -7.57 -6.26
C GLY A 37 33.81 -8.39 -6.68
N TYR A 38 33.78 -8.91 -7.90
CA TYR A 38 32.80 -9.94 -8.29
C TYR A 38 33.25 -11.32 -7.81
N ASP A 39 32.37 -12.02 -7.09
CA ASP A 39 32.58 -13.40 -6.62
C ASP A 39 32.02 -14.46 -7.57
N CYS A 40 31.11 -14.07 -8.46
CA CYS A 40 30.54 -14.93 -9.48
C CYS A 40 30.67 -14.31 -10.88
N ILE A 41 31.16 -15.08 -11.84
CA ILE A 41 31.40 -14.62 -13.21
C ILE A 41 30.78 -15.60 -14.20
N VAL A 42 30.05 -15.08 -15.18
CA VAL A 42 29.42 -15.86 -16.25
C VAL A 42 30.04 -15.49 -17.59
N ILE A 43 30.59 -16.49 -18.27
CA ILE A 43 31.19 -16.36 -19.61
C ILE A 43 30.15 -16.75 -20.65
N ASN A 44 29.82 -15.81 -21.51
CA ASN A 44 28.79 -15.95 -22.53
C ASN A 44 29.41 -16.28 -23.90
N THR A 45 28.94 -17.37 -24.50
CA THR A 45 29.18 -17.71 -25.90
C THR A 45 27.94 -17.34 -26.70
N ASP A 46 28.08 -16.35 -27.58
CA ASP A 46 26.97 -15.84 -28.40
C ASP A 46 27.02 -16.44 -29.80
N ILE A 47 25.99 -17.20 -30.17
CA ILE A 47 25.92 -17.87 -31.48
C ILE A 47 25.05 -17.11 -32.50
N GLY A 48 24.47 -15.96 -32.13
CA GLY A 48 23.61 -15.20 -33.05
C GLY A 48 22.37 -16.00 -33.47
N GLN A 49 21.99 -15.94 -34.74
CA GLN A 49 20.93 -16.78 -35.31
C GLN A 49 21.49 -18.16 -35.67
N MET A 50 20.73 -19.22 -35.40
CA MET A 50 21.10 -20.55 -35.88
C MET A 50 20.94 -20.60 -37.41
N MET A 51 22.06 -20.63 -38.14
CA MET A 51 22.02 -20.76 -39.59
C MET A 51 21.33 -22.07 -40.00
N GLN A 52 20.33 -21.96 -40.87
CA GLN A 52 19.96 -23.01 -41.82
C GLN A 52 20.61 -22.64 -43.16
N GLU A 53 21.29 -23.57 -43.81
CA GLU A 53 21.86 -23.34 -45.15
C GLU A 53 20.79 -22.79 -46.10
N GLY A 54 21.05 -21.62 -46.67
CA GLY A 54 20.15 -20.92 -47.57
C GLY A 54 20.20 -21.48 -48.99
N VAL A 55 19.02 -21.62 -49.59
CA VAL A 55 18.81 -21.62 -51.04
C VAL A 55 19.29 -20.27 -51.58
N SER A 56 20.41 -20.26 -52.31
CA SER A 56 20.84 -19.11 -53.10
C SER A 56 20.20 -19.16 -54.49
N LEU A 57 19.31 -18.21 -54.76
CA LEU A 57 18.87 -17.83 -56.10
C LEU A 57 19.97 -17.00 -56.77
N SER A 58 20.75 -17.64 -57.64
CA SER A 58 21.53 -16.95 -58.67
C SER A 58 21.50 -17.82 -59.91
N ASP A 59 20.89 -17.30 -60.98
CA ASP A 59 20.83 -17.91 -62.30
C ASP A 59 22.25 -18.12 -62.86
N GLU A 60 22.72 -19.36 -62.89
CA GLU A 60 23.64 -19.90 -63.90
C GLU A 60 23.70 -21.45 -63.82
N PRO A 61 23.89 -22.17 -64.94
CA PRO A 61 23.66 -23.61 -65.00
C PRO A 61 24.83 -24.44 -64.43
N PRO A 62 24.58 -25.66 -63.91
CA PRO A 62 25.55 -26.37 -63.09
C PRO A 62 26.57 -27.16 -63.92
N GLN A 63 27.87 -26.93 -63.68
CA GLN A 63 28.93 -27.85 -64.12
C GLN A 63 29.25 -28.93 -63.06
N LYS A 64 29.53 -30.13 -63.55
CA LYS A 64 29.54 -31.41 -62.82
C LYS A 64 30.71 -31.61 -61.83
N LYS A 65 30.33 -31.91 -60.58
CA LYS A 65 30.92 -32.85 -59.58
C LYS A 65 32.45 -33.03 -59.50
N LYS A 66 32.99 -32.74 -58.31
CA LYS A 66 33.86 -33.67 -57.56
C LYS A 66 33.34 -33.86 -56.13
N LYS A 67 33.05 -35.11 -55.76
CA LYS A 67 32.61 -35.57 -54.43
C LYS A 67 33.79 -35.67 -53.46
N LYS A 68 33.73 -34.92 -52.35
CA LYS A 68 34.26 -35.17 -50.99
C LYS A 68 33.57 -34.10 -50.13
N GLY A 69 32.88 -34.31 -49.02
CA GLY A 69 32.69 -35.42 -48.09
C GLY A 69 32.47 -34.78 -46.72
N GLY A 70 31.25 -34.85 -46.17
CA GLY A 70 30.93 -34.39 -44.80
C GLY A 70 29.84 -33.31 -44.72
N LYS A 71 28.67 -33.68 -44.22
CA LYS A 71 27.57 -32.77 -43.83
C LYS A 71 28.03 -31.89 -42.66
N GLU A 72 28.20 -30.59 -42.84
CA GLU A 72 28.37 -29.67 -41.71
C GLU A 72 27.03 -29.49 -41.00
N ARG A 73 26.95 -30.01 -39.77
CA ARG A 73 25.78 -29.93 -38.88
C ARG A 73 25.78 -28.56 -38.19
N ASN A 74 24.63 -28.05 -37.79
CA ASN A 74 24.51 -26.88 -36.91
C ASN A 74 25.29 -27.11 -35.59
N VAL A 75 26.55 -26.67 -35.49
CA VAL A 75 27.42 -26.95 -34.35
C VAL A 75 27.28 -25.83 -33.32
N ILE A 76 26.63 -26.10 -32.18
CA ILE A 76 26.79 -25.25 -30.99
C ILE A 76 28.21 -25.51 -30.47
N PRO A 77 29.05 -24.49 -30.19
CA PRO A 77 30.39 -24.73 -29.67
C PRO A 77 30.34 -25.33 -28.26
N ASP A 78 31.43 -25.98 -27.86
CA ASP A 78 31.59 -26.44 -26.47
C ASP A 78 31.92 -25.26 -25.54
N PRO A 79 31.49 -25.31 -24.26
CA PRO A 79 31.66 -24.20 -23.34
C PRO A 79 33.15 -23.92 -23.07
N VAL A 80 33.48 -22.63 -22.97
CA VAL A 80 34.82 -22.16 -22.64
C VAL A 80 35.11 -22.44 -21.17
N SER A 81 36.12 -23.28 -20.89
CA SER A 81 36.64 -23.51 -19.55
C SER A 81 37.84 -22.59 -19.28
N ILE A 82 37.82 -21.90 -18.14
CA ILE A 82 38.96 -21.10 -17.65
C ILE A 82 39.51 -21.78 -16.41
N ASP A 83 40.84 -21.95 -16.36
CA ASP A 83 41.52 -22.51 -15.20
C ASP A 83 41.58 -21.48 -14.06
N CYS A 84 40.86 -21.77 -12.98
CA CYS A 84 40.80 -20.90 -11.80
C CYS A 84 42.16 -20.73 -11.10
N SER A 85 43.13 -21.61 -11.34
CA SER A 85 44.47 -21.57 -10.74
C SER A 85 45.32 -20.39 -11.24
N GLU A 86 45.00 -19.81 -12.40
CA GLU A 86 45.72 -18.66 -12.97
C GLU A 86 45.15 -17.29 -12.52
N LEU A 87 44.21 -17.31 -11.56
CA LEU A 87 43.53 -16.15 -11.01
C LEU A 87 43.99 -15.89 -9.58
N ASP A 88 44.35 -14.64 -9.29
CA ASP A 88 44.60 -14.19 -7.93
C ASP A 88 43.27 -13.98 -7.19
N THR A 89 42.92 -14.92 -6.31
CA THR A 89 41.70 -14.93 -5.49
C THR A 89 41.93 -14.46 -4.05
N SER A 90 43.14 -14.02 -3.71
CA SER A 90 43.53 -13.65 -2.34
C SER A 90 42.57 -12.66 -1.67
N MET A 91 42.12 -11.62 -2.39
CA MET A 91 41.16 -10.62 -1.86
C MET A 91 39.75 -11.19 -1.58
N LEU A 92 39.34 -12.21 -2.33
CA LEU A 92 38.04 -12.87 -2.12
C LEU A 92 38.10 -13.83 -0.93
N GLU A 93 39.21 -14.55 -0.79
CA GLU A 93 39.45 -15.51 0.29
C GLU A 93 39.58 -14.85 1.66
N VAL A 94 40.23 -13.68 1.75
CA VAL A 94 40.28 -12.86 2.97
C VAL A 94 38.87 -12.49 3.47
N ASN A 95 37.91 -12.36 2.56
CA ASN A 95 36.51 -12.09 2.89
C ASN A 95 35.66 -13.37 3.07
N GLY A 96 36.28 -14.55 3.11
CA GLY A 96 35.61 -15.84 3.23
C GLY A 96 34.83 -16.27 1.98
N LYS A 97 35.14 -15.72 0.80
CA LYS A 97 34.40 -15.98 -0.44
C LYS A 97 35.22 -16.84 -1.40
N ARG A 98 34.51 -17.61 -2.22
CA ARG A 98 35.09 -18.44 -3.28
C ARG A 98 34.61 -17.97 -4.65
N LEU A 99 35.55 -17.77 -5.56
CA LEU A 99 35.26 -17.42 -6.95
C LEU A 99 34.54 -18.58 -7.65
N ARG A 100 33.50 -18.25 -8.42
CA ARG A 100 32.76 -19.23 -9.23
C ARG A 100 32.60 -18.73 -10.65
N ILE A 101 32.90 -19.60 -11.60
CA ILE A 101 32.81 -19.31 -13.02
C ILE A 101 31.75 -20.22 -13.64
N PHE A 102 30.87 -19.64 -14.45
CA PHE A 102 29.78 -20.34 -15.13
C PHE A 102 29.84 -20.14 -16.63
N SER A 103 29.42 -21.16 -17.36
CA SER A 103 29.28 -21.12 -18.81
C SER A 103 27.85 -20.75 -19.22
N ARG A 104 27.71 -19.81 -20.16
CA ARG A 104 26.42 -19.35 -20.69
C ARG A 104 26.41 -19.44 -22.21
N LEU A 105 25.30 -19.91 -22.77
CA LEU A 105 25.01 -19.84 -24.20
C LEU A 105 23.92 -18.79 -24.45
N THR A 106 24.13 -17.89 -25.40
CA THR A 106 23.07 -16.99 -25.89
C THR A 106 22.77 -17.25 -27.36
N THR A 107 21.49 -17.44 -27.70
CA THR A 107 21.03 -17.69 -29.06
C THR A 107 19.86 -16.80 -29.45
N THR A 108 19.78 -16.41 -30.71
CA THR A 108 18.70 -15.62 -31.30
C THR A 108 17.74 -16.55 -31.99
N VAL A 109 16.46 -16.44 -31.64
CA VAL A 109 15.41 -17.33 -32.09
C VAL A 109 14.34 -16.52 -32.79
N SER A 110 14.09 -16.88 -34.06
CA SER A 110 13.13 -16.26 -34.97
C SER A 110 11.95 -17.17 -35.30
N SER A 111 12.03 -18.48 -35.02
CA SER A 111 10.94 -19.41 -35.29
C SER A 111 10.64 -20.35 -34.13
N SER A 112 9.38 -20.80 -34.02
CA SER A 112 8.98 -21.83 -33.05
C SER A 112 9.65 -23.19 -33.29
N THR A 113 10.11 -23.47 -34.52
CA THR A 113 10.85 -24.70 -34.83
C THR A 113 12.24 -24.70 -34.21
N GLU A 114 12.90 -23.55 -34.20
CA GLU A 114 14.20 -23.35 -33.55
C GLU A 114 14.11 -23.52 -32.04
N VAL A 115 13.03 -23.04 -31.39
CA VAL A 115 12.79 -23.28 -29.95
C VAL A 115 12.75 -24.78 -29.64
N HIS A 116 12.06 -25.57 -30.49
CA HIS A 116 11.97 -27.02 -30.32
C HIS A 116 13.30 -27.71 -30.58
N LEU A 117 14.04 -27.30 -31.62
CA LEU A 117 15.37 -27.83 -31.91
C LEU A 117 16.34 -27.55 -30.75
N LEU A 118 16.30 -26.32 -30.22
CA LEU A 118 17.08 -25.89 -29.07
C LEU A 118 16.75 -26.78 -27.87
N MET A 119 15.48 -26.91 -27.49
CA MET A 119 15.04 -27.73 -26.33
C MET A 119 15.64 -29.14 -26.29
N HIS A 120 15.81 -29.79 -27.44
CA HIS A 120 16.33 -31.16 -27.53
C HIS A 120 17.83 -31.26 -27.84
N HIS A 121 18.52 -30.14 -27.99
CA HIS A 121 19.92 -30.14 -28.38
C HIS A 121 20.82 -30.68 -27.26
N PRO A 122 21.64 -31.73 -27.51
CA PRO A 122 22.41 -32.40 -26.45
C PRO A 122 23.47 -31.49 -25.81
N GLN A 123 24.02 -30.54 -26.58
CA GLN A 123 25.04 -29.61 -26.09
C GLN A 123 24.53 -28.60 -25.06
N LEU A 124 23.23 -28.33 -24.96
CA LEU A 124 22.67 -27.43 -23.93
C LEU A 124 22.87 -27.97 -22.51
N LYS A 125 23.03 -29.28 -22.35
CA LYS A 125 23.32 -29.89 -21.05
C LYS A 125 24.72 -29.55 -20.55
N LYS A 126 25.66 -29.22 -21.45
CA LYS A 126 27.02 -28.83 -21.09
C LYS A 126 27.05 -27.43 -20.46
N TYR A 127 26.29 -26.48 -21.02
CA TYR A 127 26.21 -25.10 -20.53
C TYR A 127 25.48 -24.97 -19.20
N ASP A 128 25.96 -24.09 -18.31
CA ASP A 128 25.33 -23.79 -17.02
C ASP A 128 24.08 -22.94 -17.19
N LEU A 129 24.14 -21.87 -17.97
CA LEU A 129 23.02 -20.95 -18.22
C LEU A 129 22.64 -20.93 -19.70
N ILE A 130 21.33 -20.84 -19.96
CA ILE A 130 20.79 -20.71 -21.31
C ILE A 130 20.04 -19.39 -21.42
N ALA A 131 20.49 -18.55 -22.34
CA ALA A 131 19.87 -17.27 -22.67
C ALA A 131 19.32 -17.27 -24.11
N VAL A 132 18.13 -16.68 -24.28
CA VAL A 132 17.47 -16.60 -25.59
C VAL A 132 17.11 -15.15 -25.92
N ARG A 133 17.35 -14.74 -27.17
CA ARG A 133 16.86 -13.49 -27.77
C ARG A 133 15.66 -13.79 -28.66
N PRO A 134 14.43 -13.48 -28.23
CA PRO A 134 13.25 -13.63 -29.08
C PRO A 134 13.15 -12.45 -30.06
N SER A 135 13.01 -12.75 -31.35
CA SER A 135 12.77 -11.74 -32.40
C SER A 135 11.35 -11.15 -32.30
N ASP A 136 10.35 -12.01 -32.08
CA ASP A 136 8.93 -11.65 -32.10
C ASP A 136 8.18 -11.93 -30.80
N ASP A 137 7.02 -11.30 -30.65
CA ASP A 137 6.13 -11.48 -29.49
C ASP A 137 5.51 -12.89 -29.43
N GLN A 138 5.30 -13.53 -30.58
CA GLN A 138 4.83 -14.92 -30.68
C GLN A 138 5.84 -15.91 -30.08
N ILE A 139 7.13 -15.65 -30.27
CA ILE A 139 8.22 -16.47 -29.73
C ILE A 139 8.29 -16.28 -28.23
N LEU A 140 8.17 -15.04 -27.73
CA LEU A 140 8.10 -14.78 -26.30
C LEU A 140 6.93 -15.52 -25.63
N GLN A 141 5.76 -15.58 -26.28
CA GLN A 141 4.63 -16.41 -25.77
C GLN A 141 4.94 -17.90 -25.77
N THR A 142 5.67 -18.37 -26.77
CA THR A 142 6.07 -19.78 -26.88
C THR A 142 7.07 -20.14 -25.78
N LEU A 143 8.03 -19.25 -25.51
CA LEU A 143 9.00 -19.38 -24.42
C LEU A 143 8.31 -19.36 -23.04
N SER A 144 7.25 -18.55 -22.84
CA SER A 144 6.47 -18.60 -21.61
C SER A 144 5.74 -19.94 -21.40
N LYS A 145 5.33 -20.63 -22.48
CA LYS A 145 4.56 -21.89 -22.38
C LYS A 145 5.42 -23.16 -22.39
N LYS A 146 6.56 -23.13 -23.09
CA LYS A 146 7.40 -24.31 -23.35
C LYS A 146 8.87 -24.10 -22.95
N GLY A 147 9.21 -22.95 -22.37
CA GLY A 147 10.60 -22.54 -22.09
C GLY A 147 11.12 -22.96 -20.73
N ASP A 148 10.84 -24.19 -20.28
CA ASP A 148 11.37 -24.71 -19.00
C ASP A 148 12.91 -24.79 -19.00
N PHE A 149 13.51 -24.90 -20.18
CA PHE A 149 14.96 -24.97 -20.36
C PHE A 149 15.64 -23.60 -20.42
N VAL A 150 14.88 -22.48 -20.45
CA VAL A 150 15.42 -21.13 -20.57
C VAL A 150 15.55 -20.47 -19.20
N ASP A 151 16.72 -19.91 -18.94
CA ASP A 151 17.03 -19.22 -17.68
C ASP A 151 16.91 -17.70 -17.83
N ILE A 152 17.44 -17.18 -18.94
CA ILE A 152 17.52 -15.74 -19.23
C ILE A 152 16.86 -15.40 -20.56
N ILE A 153 16.05 -14.35 -20.59
CA ILE A 153 15.59 -13.72 -21.83
C ILE A 153 16.32 -12.39 -21.99
N THR A 154 17.04 -12.25 -23.09
CA THR A 154 17.78 -11.03 -23.43
C THR A 154 17.31 -10.49 -24.77
N TYR A 155 17.77 -9.31 -25.15
CA TYR A 155 17.41 -8.67 -26.40
C TYR A 155 18.52 -7.74 -26.86
N GLU A 156 18.47 -7.33 -28.11
CA GLU A 156 19.42 -6.37 -28.66
C GLU A 156 19.11 -4.97 -28.12
N GLN A 157 19.94 -4.48 -27.19
CA GLN A 157 19.64 -3.28 -26.42
C GLN A 157 19.70 -2.00 -27.26
N ALA A 158 20.57 -1.98 -28.29
CA ALA A 158 20.78 -0.84 -29.17
C ALA A 158 19.77 -0.75 -30.33
N SER A 159 18.83 -1.70 -30.43
CA SER A 159 17.81 -1.69 -31.49
C SER A 159 16.77 -0.59 -31.27
N THR A 160 16.38 0.10 -32.35
CA THR A 160 15.43 1.24 -32.34
C THR A 160 14.04 0.85 -31.84
N SER A 161 13.63 -0.42 -31.98
CA SER A 161 12.35 -0.87 -31.42
C SER A 161 12.33 -2.37 -31.19
N VAL A 162 11.95 -2.77 -29.97
CA VAL A 162 11.70 -4.16 -29.61
C VAL A 162 10.20 -4.34 -29.34
N GLY A 163 9.49 -4.89 -30.31
CA GLY A 163 8.02 -4.89 -30.34
C GLY A 163 7.34 -5.55 -29.13
N TRP A 164 7.97 -6.56 -28.53
CA TRP A 164 7.40 -7.31 -27.41
C TRP A 164 7.59 -6.64 -26.04
N LEU A 165 8.45 -5.62 -25.90
CA LEU A 165 8.68 -4.92 -24.62
C LEU A 165 7.40 -4.25 -24.07
N ASN A 166 6.44 -3.92 -24.94
CA ASN A 166 5.13 -3.36 -24.58
C ASN A 166 4.15 -4.40 -24.01
N LYS A 167 4.44 -5.70 -24.13
CA LYS A 167 3.51 -6.78 -23.75
C LYS A 167 3.69 -7.18 -22.27
N SER A 168 3.39 -6.24 -21.37
CA SER A 168 3.58 -6.44 -19.91
C SER A 168 2.95 -7.73 -19.36
N LYS A 169 1.80 -8.18 -19.89
CA LYS A 169 1.15 -9.43 -19.45
C LYS A 169 2.03 -10.66 -19.67
N ILE A 170 2.66 -10.78 -20.84
CA ILE A 170 3.50 -11.93 -21.21
C ILE A 170 4.79 -11.89 -20.38
N ILE A 171 5.40 -10.70 -20.28
CA ILE A 171 6.60 -10.48 -19.47
C ILE A 171 6.36 -10.88 -18.00
N GLN A 172 5.20 -10.53 -17.43
CA GLN A 172 4.84 -10.91 -16.06
C GLN A 172 4.63 -12.41 -15.89
N LEU A 173 4.11 -13.12 -16.90
CA LEU A 173 4.00 -14.58 -16.88
C LEU A 173 5.39 -15.21 -16.81
N CYS A 174 6.32 -14.81 -17.69
CA CYS A 174 7.70 -15.29 -17.67
C CYS A 174 8.39 -15.05 -16.32
N VAL A 175 8.21 -13.86 -15.71
CA VAL A 175 8.77 -13.56 -14.38
C VAL A 175 8.17 -14.44 -13.28
N ASN A 176 6.86 -14.75 -13.36
CA ASN A 176 6.20 -15.63 -12.39
C ASN A 176 6.68 -17.08 -12.54
N ASP A 177 6.97 -17.52 -13.76
CA ASP A 177 7.55 -18.84 -14.05
C ASP A 177 9.02 -18.94 -13.62
N GLY A 178 9.62 -17.82 -13.19
CA GLY A 178 10.98 -17.71 -12.67
C GLY A 178 12.03 -17.39 -13.73
N ILE A 179 11.63 -17.11 -14.97
CA ILE A 179 12.53 -16.70 -16.05
C ILE A 179 12.99 -15.26 -15.79
N THR A 180 14.29 -15.00 -15.96
CA THR A 180 14.89 -13.70 -15.68
C THR A 180 15.11 -12.92 -16.98
N PHE A 181 14.84 -11.62 -16.99
CA PHE A 181 15.19 -10.74 -18.11
C PHE A 181 16.54 -10.06 -17.89
N GLU A 182 17.31 -9.85 -18.96
CA GLU A 182 18.61 -9.19 -18.89
C GLU A 182 18.59 -7.79 -19.54
N ILE A 183 19.34 -6.86 -18.94
CA ILE A 183 19.72 -5.58 -19.55
C ILE A 183 21.26 -5.52 -19.57
N THR A 184 21.85 -5.32 -20.75
CA THR A 184 23.31 -5.12 -20.89
C THR A 184 23.63 -3.62 -21.02
N TYR A 185 24.66 -3.15 -20.31
CA TYR A 185 25.01 -1.71 -20.30
C TYR A 185 26.22 -1.34 -21.17
N ALA A 186 27.01 -2.28 -21.68
CA ALA A 186 28.19 -1.97 -22.48
C ALA A 186 27.89 -1.07 -23.69
N ASP A 187 26.79 -1.33 -24.41
CA ASP A 187 26.44 -0.55 -25.60
C ASP A 187 26.05 0.91 -25.26
N ALA A 188 25.56 1.16 -24.04
CA ALA A 188 25.30 2.53 -23.56
C ALA A 188 26.59 3.32 -23.25
N LEU A 189 27.72 2.64 -23.08
CA LEU A 189 29.03 3.25 -22.84
C LEU A 189 29.75 3.61 -24.15
N LYS A 190 29.38 2.98 -25.29
CA LYS A 190 30.03 3.17 -26.59
C LYS A 190 29.64 4.49 -27.26
N ASP A 191 28.38 4.62 -27.67
CA ASP A 191 27.90 5.79 -28.43
C ASP A 191 26.67 6.45 -27.78
N SER A 192 26.53 7.75 -27.99
CA SER A 192 25.41 8.58 -27.55
C SER A 192 24.07 8.18 -28.16
N SER A 193 24.07 7.74 -29.43
CA SER A 193 22.84 7.26 -30.11
C SER A 193 22.35 5.95 -29.49
N GLN A 194 23.26 4.96 -29.38
CA GLN A 194 22.99 3.67 -28.75
C GLN A 194 22.58 3.82 -27.29
N ARG A 195 23.19 4.75 -26.55
CA ARG A 195 22.82 5.05 -25.16
C ARG A 195 21.35 5.44 -25.02
N ARG A 196 20.82 6.25 -25.93
CA ARG A 196 19.42 6.66 -25.91
C ARG A 196 18.50 5.46 -26.08
N GLU A 197 18.80 4.57 -27.03
CA GLU A 197 17.99 3.39 -27.30
C GLU A 197 18.05 2.39 -26.14
N VAL A 198 19.25 2.11 -25.61
CA VAL A 198 19.45 1.23 -24.45
C VAL A 198 18.65 1.74 -23.24
N LEU A 199 18.73 3.05 -22.93
CA LEU A 199 17.98 3.62 -21.81
C LEU A 199 16.46 3.56 -22.03
N THR A 200 16.00 3.79 -23.26
CA THR A 200 14.57 3.77 -23.61
C THR A 200 14.00 2.36 -23.47
N ASN A 201 14.63 1.38 -24.12
CA ASN A 201 14.23 -0.03 -24.10
C ASN A 201 14.33 -0.62 -22.69
N GLY A 202 15.44 -0.36 -21.98
CA GLY A 202 15.64 -0.84 -20.62
C GLY A 202 14.60 -0.27 -19.65
N ARG A 203 14.25 1.02 -19.77
CA ARG A 203 13.19 1.63 -18.95
C ARG A 203 11.82 0.99 -19.23
N GLN A 204 11.52 0.69 -20.49
CA GLN A 204 10.27 0.03 -20.87
C GLN A 204 10.15 -1.37 -20.26
N LEU A 205 11.24 -2.16 -20.29
CA LEU A 205 11.29 -3.47 -19.63
C LEU A 205 11.07 -3.36 -18.11
N LEU A 206 11.70 -2.38 -17.46
CA LEU A 206 11.58 -2.17 -16.02
C LEU A 206 10.17 -1.77 -15.59
N MET A 207 9.47 -0.99 -16.43
CA MET A 207 8.05 -0.66 -16.23
C MET A 207 7.17 -1.91 -16.36
N SER A 208 7.40 -2.74 -17.39
CA SER A 208 6.70 -4.00 -17.60
C SER A 208 6.92 -5.05 -16.49
N THR A 209 8.06 -4.97 -15.78
CA THR A 209 8.46 -5.87 -14.68
C THR A 209 8.15 -5.32 -13.28
N LYS A 210 7.28 -4.30 -13.16
CA LYS A 210 6.87 -3.66 -11.89
C LYS A 210 8.07 -3.17 -11.05
N GLY A 211 9.04 -2.53 -11.69
CA GLY A 211 10.24 -1.99 -11.02
C GLY A 211 11.38 -3.00 -10.91
N GLY A 212 11.52 -3.89 -11.91
CA GLY A 212 12.65 -4.80 -12.06
C GLY A 212 12.65 -6.00 -11.13
N ASN A 213 11.48 -6.62 -10.91
CA ASN A 213 11.43 -7.97 -10.36
C ASN A 213 11.76 -8.97 -11.47
N GLY A 214 12.73 -9.88 -11.23
CA GLY A 214 13.18 -10.82 -12.25
C GLY A 214 13.99 -10.19 -13.39
N VAL A 215 14.69 -9.08 -13.12
CA VAL A 215 15.61 -8.45 -14.11
C VAL A 215 17.03 -8.43 -13.55
N VAL A 216 18.01 -8.82 -14.35
CA VAL A 216 19.44 -8.73 -14.04
C VAL A 216 20.11 -7.68 -14.93
N ILE A 217 21.11 -7.01 -14.38
CA ILE A 217 21.99 -6.14 -15.17
C ILE A 217 23.32 -6.87 -15.37
N ALA A 218 23.83 -6.81 -16.58
CA ALA A 218 25.12 -7.40 -16.94
C ALA A 218 25.93 -6.43 -17.79
N SER A 219 27.24 -6.64 -17.85
CA SER A 219 28.11 -5.79 -18.69
C SER A 219 27.82 -5.99 -20.17
N GLY A 220 27.79 -7.25 -20.64
CA GLY A 220 27.88 -7.53 -22.08
C GLY A 220 29.23 -7.09 -22.64
N ALA A 221 30.28 -7.05 -21.81
CA ALA A 221 31.58 -6.53 -22.18
C ALA A 221 32.26 -7.43 -23.23
N GLU A 222 32.78 -6.79 -24.28
CA GLU A 222 33.70 -7.40 -25.26
C GLU A 222 35.14 -7.02 -24.93
N ARG A 223 35.34 -5.86 -24.29
CA ARG A 223 36.64 -5.34 -23.90
C ARG A 223 36.68 -5.06 -22.42
N MET A 224 37.89 -5.06 -21.89
CA MET A 224 38.16 -4.79 -20.48
C MET A 224 37.63 -3.42 -19.99
N ILE A 225 37.60 -2.41 -20.86
CA ILE A 225 37.12 -1.06 -20.53
C ILE A 225 35.58 -0.99 -20.39
N ASP A 226 34.85 -2.01 -20.83
CA ASP A 226 33.39 -2.02 -20.79
C ASP A 226 32.86 -2.56 -19.45
N ILE A 227 33.72 -3.18 -18.63
CA ILE A 227 33.38 -3.70 -17.30
C ILE A 227 33.41 -2.56 -16.25
N ARG A 228 32.42 -2.55 -15.36
CA ARG A 228 32.33 -1.64 -14.21
C ARG A 228 32.28 -2.44 -12.91
N ALA A 229 32.65 -1.82 -11.79
CA ALA A 229 32.54 -2.47 -10.49
C ALA A 229 31.07 -2.73 -10.11
N PRO A 230 30.76 -3.69 -9.22
CA PRO A 230 29.38 -4.08 -8.91
C PRO A 230 28.48 -2.92 -8.47
N TYR A 231 29.02 -1.99 -7.68
CA TYR A 231 28.30 -0.80 -7.22
C TYR A 231 28.10 0.22 -8.35
N ASP A 232 29.05 0.35 -9.27
CA ASP A 232 28.94 1.24 -10.43
C ASP A 232 27.95 0.69 -11.45
N ALA A 233 27.97 -0.62 -11.71
CA ALA A 233 26.95 -1.29 -12.52
C ALA A 233 25.55 -1.11 -11.90
N ALA A 234 25.42 -1.19 -10.57
CA ALA A 234 24.17 -0.85 -9.89
C ALA A 234 23.81 0.64 -10.04
N ASN A 235 24.77 1.56 -9.96
CA ASN A 235 24.52 3.00 -10.13
C ASN A 235 24.06 3.35 -11.55
N ILE A 236 24.51 2.62 -12.57
CA ILE A 236 24.03 2.77 -13.96
C ILE A 236 22.50 2.56 -14.05
N LEU A 237 21.92 1.64 -13.27
CA LEU A 237 20.46 1.43 -13.24
C LEU A 237 19.66 2.65 -12.80
N VAL A 238 20.28 3.59 -12.09
CA VAL A 238 19.64 4.85 -11.70
C VAL A 238 19.25 5.66 -12.93
N LEU A 239 20.04 5.60 -14.00
CA LEU A 239 19.74 6.24 -15.29
C LEU A 239 18.49 5.65 -15.94
N PHE A 240 18.22 4.37 -15.73
CA PHE A 240 17.02 3.68 -16.21
C PHE A 240 15.77 4.00 -15.36
N GLY A 241 15.90 4.80 -14.30
CA GLY A 241 14.80 5.19 -13.40
C GLY A 241 14.61 4.26 -12.21
N ILE A 242 15.56 3.37 -11.94
CA ILE A 242 15.57 2.54 -10.73
C ILE A 242 16.12 3.34 -9.56
N ARG A 243 15.58 3.08 -8.38
CA ARG A 243 16.08 3.71 -7.16
C ARG A 243 17.42 3.10 -6.75
N PRO A 244 18.38 3.91 -6.25
CA PRO A 244 19.67 3.40 -5.79
C PRO A 244 19.56 2.28 -4.74
N ASP A 245 18.53 2.28 -3.88
CA ASP A 245 18.34 1.22 -2.89
C ASP A 245 17.87 -0.11 -3.46
N CYS A 246 17.15 -0.06 -4.58
CA CYS A 246 16.70 -1.24 -5.31
C CYS A 246 17.75 -1.71 -6.33
N ALA A 247 18.71 -0.86 -6.70
CA ALA A 247 19.68 -1.15 -7.76
C ALA A 247 20.61 -2.33 -7.44
N ARG A 248 21.03 -2.48 -6.17
CA ARG A 248 21.89 -3.61 -5.74
C ARG A 248 21.26 -4.97 -6.04
N LYS A 249 19.92 -5.08 -6.02
CA LYS A 249 19.24 -6.37 -6.21
C LYS A 249 19.48 -6.97 -7.60
N PHE A 250 19.78 -6.16 -8.61
CA PHE A 250 19.95 -6.60 -10.00
C PHE A 250 21.29 -7.31 -10.24
N VAL A 251 22.33 -6.93 -9.49
CA VAL A 251 23.67 -7.55 -9.54
C VAL A 251 23.83 -8.66 -8.49
N ALA A 252 22.99 -8.64 -7.44
CA ALA A 252 23.05 -9.59 -6.33
C ALA A 252 21.84 -10.55 -6.31
N SER A 253 20.75 -10.18 -5.62
CA SER A 253 19.64 -11.10 -5.32
C SER A 253 18.96 -11.72 -6.55
N ASN A 254 18.72 -10.94 -7.61
CA ASN A 254 18.10 -11.44 -8.84
C ASN A 254 19.06 -12.40 -9.55
N ALA A 255 20.35 -12.05 -9.63
CA ALA A 255 21.37 -12.93 -10.20
C ALA A 255 21.49 -14.27 -9.43
N LYS A 256 21.45 -14.24 -8.08
CA LYS A 256 21.41 -15.47 -7.26
C LYS A 256 20.23 -16.36 -7.63
N LYS A 257 19.03 -15.78 -7.82
CA LYS A 257 17.83 -16.54 -8.21
C LYS A 257 17.96 -17.16 -9.60
N THR A 258 18.55 -16.44 -10.54
CA THR A 258 18.81 -16.94 -11.89
C THR A 258 19.78 -18.12 -11.87
N LEU A 259 20.85 -18.03 -11.09
CA LEU A 259 21.83 -19.11 -10.92
C LEU A 259 21.22 -20.35 -10.25
N LEU A 260 20.40 -20.15 -9.21
CA LEU A 260 19.67 -21.24 -8.54
C LEU A 260 18.69 -21.95 -9.50
N ARG A 261 18.02 -21.18 -10.38
CA ARG A 261 17.16 -21.76 -11.42
C ARG A 261 17.98 -22.62 -12.40
N ALA A 262 19.09 -22.08 -12.90
CA ALA A 262 19.97 -22.80 -13.81
C ALA A 262 20.51 -24.11 -13.19
N GLU A 263 20.84 -24.09 -11.90
CA GLU A 263 21.22 -25.28 -11.15
C GLU A 263 20.06 -26.28 -11.03
N SER A 264 18.86 -25.80 -10.73
CA SER A 264 17.67 -26.65 -10.61
C SER A 264 17.34 -27.36 -11.92
N ARG A 265 17.57 -26.71 -13.07
CA ARG A 265 17.43 -27.31 -14.40
C ARG A 265 18.41 -28.46 -14.64
N LYS A 266 19.62 -28.39 -14.06
CA LYS A 266 20.64 -29.45 -14.19
C LYS A 266 20.43 -30.61 -13.19
N THR A 267 20.02 -30.30 -11.96
CA THR A 267 20.07 -31.23 -10.83
C THR A 267 18.70 -31.86 -10.50
N LEU A 268 17.60 -31.12 -10.63
CA LEU A 268 16.28 -31.54 -10.13
C LEU A 268 15.38 -31.98 -11.29
N LYS A 269 15.00 -33.27 -11.31
CA LYS A 269 13.93 -33.78 -12.20
C LYS A 269 12.51 -33.51 -11.65
N GLY A 270 12.42 -32.92 -10.46
CA GLY A 270 11.18 -32.56 -9.74
C GLY A 270 11.49 -32.28 -8.28
N GLY A 271 10.79 -31.31 -7.68
CA GLY A 271 10.90 -30.98 -6.26
C GLY A 271 9.60 -31.27 -5.53
N ALA A 272 9.63 -32.13 -4.51
CA ALA A 272 8.53 -32.31 -3.58
C ALA A 272 8.76 -31.39 -2.38
N LEU A 273 7.87 -30.42 -2.16
CA LEU A 273 7.86 -29.62 -0.95
C LEU A 273 7.29 -30.48 0.19
N VAL A 274 8.14 -31.25 0.86
CA VAL A 274 7.75 -31.98 2.08
C VAL A 274 7.75 -30.98 3.22
N ARG A 275 6.58 -30.43 3.55
CA ARG A 275 6.39 -29.70 4.80
C ARG A 275 6.19 -30.73 5.91
N THR A 276 7.02 -30.67 6.95
CA THR A 276 6.77 -31.40 8.19
C THR A 276 5.47 -30.92 8.82
N LYS A 277 4.81 -31.80 9.57
CA LYS A 277 3.50 -31.56 10.20
C LYS A 277 3.48 -30.29 11.07
N ASP A 278 4.64 -29.89 11.58
CA ASP A 278 4.81 -28.74 12.46
C ASP A 278 4.85 -27.39 11.70
N ASP A 279 5.14 -27.41 10.39
CA ASP A 279 5.14 -26.23 9.51
C ASP A 279 3.79 -25.97 8.82
N LEU A 280 2.76 -26.75 9.15
CA LEU A 280 1.40 -26.44 8.73
C LEU A 280 0.86 -25.24 9.54
N PRO A 281 0.27 -24.23 8.89
CA PRO A 281 -0.52 -23.22 9.59
C PRO A 281 -1.55 -23.91 10.49
N LYS A 282 -1.61 -23.55 11.79
CA LYS A 282 -2.54 -24.12 12.80
C LYS A 282 -4.02 -24.10 12.41
N ASN A 283 -4.36 -23.40 11.34
CA ASN A 283 -5.65 -23.34 10.65
C ASN A 283 -6.01 -24.61 9.85
N LEU A 284 -5.13 -25.61 9.75
CA LEU A 284 -5.41 -26.89 9.07
C LEU A 284 -5.83 -28.03 10.03
N THR A 285 -5.97 -27.79 11.34
CA THR A 285 -6.69 -28.71 12.25
C THR A 285 -8.22 -28.59 12.13
N MET A 286 -8.72 -27.86 11.14
CA MET A 286 -10.14 -27.68 10.84
C MET A 286 -10.77 -28.87 10.08
N TRP A 287 -10.03 -29.93 9.78
CA TRP A 287 -10.55 -31.10 9.07
C TRP A 287 -11.43 -32.03 9.92
N ARG A 288 -11.51 -31.83 11.25
CA ARG A 288 -12.51 -32.52 12.10
C ARG A 288 -13.89 -31.84 12.14
N LYS A 289 -14.05 -30.62 11.58
CA LYS A 289 -15.37 -29.96 11.44
C LYS A 289 -16.02 -30.20 10.07
N PHE A 290 -15.31 -30.79 9.10
CA PHE A 290 -15.78 -30.99 7.73
C PHE A 290 -16.90 -32.05 7.58
N LEU A 291 -17.28 -32.74 8.66
CA LEU A 291 -18.43 -33.65 8.69
C LEU A 291 -19.71 -33.06 9.30
N LYS A 292 -19.79 -31.74 9.52
CA LYS A 292 -21.09 -31.05 9.57
C LYS A 292 -21.30 -30.41 8.21
N PHE A 293 -22.09 -31.07 7.37
CA PHE A 293 -22.62 -30.52 6.14
C PHE A 293 -23.18 -29.12 6.43
N ASP A 294 -22.53 -28.08 5.90
CA ASP A 294 -22.76 -26.70 6.28
C ASP A 294 -24.10 -26.23 5.69
N GLN A 295 -25.18 -26.42 6.46
CA GLN A 295 -26.56 -26.05 6.07
C GLN A 295 -26.64 -24.62 5.54
N ASP A 296 -25.79 -23.72 6.04
CA ASP A 296 -25.70 -22.34 5.59
C ASP A 296 -25.11 -22.18 4.18
N THR A 297 -24.14 -23.02 3.77
CA THR A 297 -23.60 -23.03 2.41
C THR A 297 -24.66 -23.48 1.39
N VAL A 298 -25.44 -24.51 1.73
CA VAL A 298 -26.57 -24.97 0.90
C VAL A 298 -27.68 -23.93 0.85
N ARG A 299 -28.08 -23.36 1.99
CA ARG A 299 -29.09 -22.29 2.08
C ARG A 299 -28.67 -21.04 1.31
N ASN A 300 -27.40 -20.65 1.36
CA ASN A 300 -26.84 -19.56 0.57
C ASN A 300 -26.88 -19.87 -0.93
N GLY A 301 -26.59 -21.11 -1.32
CA GLY A 301 -26.72 -21.59 -2.70
C GLY A 301 -28.14 -21.42 -3.20
N TRP A 302 -29.13 -21.95 -2.48
CA TRP A 302 -30.56 -21.84 -2.80
C TRP A 302 -31.03 -20.38 -2.87
N ARG A 303 -30.65 -19.53 -1.91
CA ARG A 303 -30.99 -18.10 -1.93
C ARG A 303 -30.44 -17.37 -3.16
N LYS A 304 -29.20 -17.68 -3.59
CA LYS A 304 -28.62 -17.13 -4.82
C LYS A 304 -29.34 -17.62 -6.07
N VAL A 305 -29.76 -18.89 -6.09
CA VAL A 305 -30.54 -19.48 -7.20
C VAL A 305 -31.91 -18.83 -7.30
N ILE A 306 -32.65 -18.67 -6.19
CA ILE A 306 -33.94 -17.97 -6.15
C ILE A 306 -33.80 -16.52 -6.62
N TRP A 307 -32.78 -15.81 -6.14
CA TRP A 307 -32.53 -14.43 -6.58
C TRP A 307 -32.22 -14.36 -8.09
N LYS A 308 -31.40 -15.27 -8.62
CA LYS A 308 -31.11 -15.35 -10.06
C LYS A 308 -32.38 -15.63 -10.85
N LEU A 309 -33.20 -16.61 -10.43
CA LEU A 309 -34.48 -16.97 -11.05
C LEU A 309 -35.46 -15.79 -11.08
N GLN A 310 -35.63 -15.09 -9.96
CA GLN A 310 -36.48 -13.91 -9.90
C GLN A 310 -35.98 -12.81 -10.85
N LYS A 311 -34.66 -12.62 -10.94
CA LYS A 311 -34.06 -11.63 -11.85
C LYS A 311 -34.22 -12.02 -13.33
N THR A 312 -34.10 -13.30 -13.66
CA THR A 312 -34.32 -13.80 -15.02
C THR A 312 -35.79 -13.74 -15.44
N LEU A 313 -36.71 -13.81 -14.48
CA LEU A 313 -38.15 -13.67 -14.70
C LEU A 313 -38.63 -12.20 -14.69
N GLY A 314 -37.72 -11.23 -14.63
CA GLY A 314 -38.06 -9.80 -14.65
C GLY A 314 -38.75 -9.28 -13.39
N LEU A 315 -38.82 -10.07 -12.31
CA LEU A 315 -39.35 -9.65 -11.02
C LEU A 315 -38.36 -8.73 -10.30
N GLU A 316 -38.84 -7.83 -9.43
CA GLU A 316 -37.99 -7.01 -8.56
C GLU A 316 -37.23 -7.88 -7.52
N ALA A 317 -36.12 -8.47 -7.95
CA ALA A 317 -35.32 -9.39 -7.15
C ALA A 317 -34.27 -8.67 -6.31
N ARG A 318 -34.41 -8.72 -4.98
CA ARG A 318 -33.44 -8.12 -4.03
C ARG A 318 -32.35 -9.11 -3.65
N TRP A 319 -31.11 -8.62 -3.53
CA TRP A 319 -29.99 -9.49 -3.12
C TRP A 319 -30.24 -10.13 -1.75
N PRO A 320 -30.09 -11.47 -1.61
CA PRO A 320 -30.41 -12.18 -0.38
C PRO A 320 -29.37 -11.94 0.72
N VAL A 321 -29.79 -12.08 1.99
CA VAL A 321 -28.86 -12.10 3.13
C VAL A 321 -28.14 -13.45 3.15
N LEU A 322 -26.81 -13.41 3.05
CA LEU A 322 -25.96 -14.59 2.98
C LEU A 322 -25.17 -14.76 4.28
N TRP A 323 -25.12 -16.00 4.77
CA TRP A 323 -24.39 -16.37 5.97
C TRP A 323 -23.05 -16.97 5.59
N THR A 324 -21.96 -16.20 5.64
CA THR A 324 -20.62 -16.76 5.43
C THR A 324 -20.08 -17.32 6.74
N GLU A 325 -18.97 -18.08 6.67
CA GLU A 325 -18.19 -18.43 7.86
C GLU A 325 -18.04 -17.22 8.78
N SER A 326 -18.20 -17.47 10.07
CA SER A 326 -17.93 -16.46 11.07
C SER A 326 -16.50 -16.00 10.86
N LYS A 327 -16.32 -14.72 10.54
CA LYS A 327 -14.98 -14.15 10.40
C LYS A 327 -14.25 -14.05 11.75
N LEU A 328 -14.96 -14.42 12.82
CA LEU A 328 -14.52 -14.53 14.20
C LEU A 328 -13.57 -15.70 14.41
N LYS A 329 -12.34 -15.40 14.83
CA LYS A 329 -11.36 -16.41 15.25
C LYS A 329 -10.88 -16.25 16.68
N SER A 330 -11.23 -15.15 17.35
CA SER A 330 -10.83 -14.84 18.72
C SER A 330 -12.01 -14.91 19.70
N LEU A 331 -11.81 -15.63 20.80
CA LEU A 331 -12.72 -15.71 21.94
C LEU A 331 -12.32 -14.67 23.00
N PRO A 332 -13.24 -14.21 23.88
CA PRO A 332 -12.88 -13.38 25.02
C PRO A 332 -11.83 -14.08 25.88
N SER A 333 -10.87 -13.32 26.42
CA SER A 333 -9.82 -13.86 27.28
C SER A 333 -10.43 -14.43 28.57
N GLN A 334 -9.82 -15.49 29.12
CA GLN A 334 -10.31 -16.12 30.36
C GLN A 334 -10.35 -15.14 31.54
N GLN A 335 -9.40 -14.19 31.59
CA GLN A 335 -9.37 -13.12 32.59
C GLN A 335 -10.60 -12.21 32.49
N PHE A 336 -11.08 -11.91 31.29
CA PHE A 336 -12.28 -11.08 31.09
C PHE A 336 -13.55 -11.78 31.56
N ILE A 337 -13.65 -13.10 31.35
CA ILE A 337 -14.84 -13.88 31.74
C ILE A 337 -14.98 -13.96 33.27
N GLN A 338 -13.86 -14.02 33.99
CA GLN A 338 -13.82 -14.10 35.46
C GLN A 338 -14.27 -12.81 36.17
N VAL A 339 -14.20 -11.66 35.49
CA VAL A 339 -14.59 -10.35 36.05
C VAL A 339 -16.11 -10.10 35.94
N LEU A 340 -16.85 -10.90 35.15
CA LEU A 340 -18.25 -10.64 34.83
C LEU A 340 -19.23 -11.30 35.81
N ASN A 341 -20.32 -10.59 36.12
CA ASN A 341 -21.42 -11.09 36.94
C ASN A 341 -22.24 -12.15 36.18
N ALA A 342 -22.98 -13.03 36.88
CA ALA A 342 -23.76 -14.11 36.25
C ALA A 342 -24.75 -13.64 35.16
N SER A 343 -25.42 -12.51 35.37
CA SER A 343 -26.31 -11.88 34.37
C SER A 343 -25.53 -11.38 33.14
N GLN A 344 -24.34 -10.81 33.36
CA GLN A 344 -23.46 -10.33 32.28
C GLN A 344 -22.83 -11.49 31.51
N GLN A 345 -22.58 -12.63 32.16
CA GLN A 345 -22.10 -13.85 31.50
C GLN A 345 -23.17 -14.45 30.58
N GLN A 346 -24.45 -14.45 31.00
CA GLN A 346 -25.56 -14.86 30.12
C GLN A 346 -25.73 -13.91 28.92
N GLN A 347 -25.62 -12.60 29.13
CA GLN A 347 -25.60 -11.63 28.03
C GLN A 347 -24.36 -11.80 27.14
N LEU A 348 -23.20 -12.09 27.72
CA LEU A 348 -21.98 -12.34 26.95
C LEU A 348 -22.13 -13.59 26.09
N LEU A 349 -22.75 -14.67 26.59
CA LEU A 349 -23.00 -15.89 25.82
C LEU A 349 -23.88 -15.62 24.59
N SER A 350 -24.95 -14.83 24.73
CA SER A 350 -25.78 -14.42 23.58
C SER A 350 -25.03 -13.48 22.63
N ILE A 351 -24.12 -12.63 23.14
CA ILE A 351 -23.28 -11.76 22.31
C ILE A 351 -22.16 -12.55 21.59
N ILE A 352 -21.56 -13.56 22.21
CA ILE A 352 -20.52 -14.42 21.62
C ILE A 352 -21.08 -15.22 20.44
N THR A 353 -22.35 -15.64 20.52
CA THR A 353 -23.05 -16.22 19.37
C THR A 353 -23.26 -15.22 18.22
N GLU A 354 -23.10 -13.91 18.46
CA GLU A 354 -23.38 -12.84 17.51
C GLU A 354 -22.13 -12.17 16.86
N VAL A 355 -20.95 -12.02 17.51
CA VAL A 355 -19.90 -11.05 17.00
C VAL A 355 -18.45 -11.17 17.52
N GLU A 356 -17.42 -10.68 16.79
CA GLU A 356 -15.98 -10.52 17.21
C GLU A 356 -15.59 -9.05 17.45
N VAL A 357 -15.74 -8.50 18.67
CA VAL A 357 -15.38 -7.10 18.97
C VAL A 357 -15.09 -6.94 20.48
N ASP A 358 -14.47 -5.81 20.88
CA ASP A 358 -14.38 -5.25 22.24
C ASP A 358 -15.63 -5.54 23.11
N TRP A 359 -15.58 -6.67 23.82
CA TRP A 359 -16.75 -7.31 24.45
C TRP A 359 -17.38 -6.42 25.54
N LYS A 360 -16.55 -5.69 26.31
CA LYS A 360 -16.98 -4.73 27.35
C LYS A 360 -17.95 -3.69 26.77
N ARG A 361 -17.73 -3.24 25.53
CA ARG A 361 -18.56 -2.22 24.85
C ARG A 361 -19.82 -2.77 24.21
N LEU A 362 -19.77 -4.01 23.72
CA LEU A 362 -20.97 -4.69 23.21
C LEU A 362 -21.97 -4.98 24.34
N LEU A 363 -21.47 -5.33 25.53
CA LEU A 363 -22.28 -5.48 26.75
C LEU A 363 -22.98 -4.17 27.16
N GLN A 364 -22.35 -3.02 26.92
CA GLN A 364 -22.94 -1.70 27.21
C GLN A 364 -24.02 -1.26 26.20
N CYS A 365 -24.18 -1.97 25.07
CA CYS A 365 -25.19 -1.65 24.07
C CYS A 365 -26.53 -2.27 24.46
N GLU A 366 -27.51 -1.41 24.78
CA GLU A 366 -28.84 -1.82 25.28
C GLU A 366 -29.65 -2.53 24.19
N THR A 367 -29.59 -2.04 22.95
CA THR A 367 -30.41 -2.56 21.86
C THR A 367 -29.58 -3.35 20.84
N GLN A 368 -30.20 -4.35 20.22
CA GLN A 368 -29.59 -5.14 19.14
C GLN A 368 -29.18 -4.26 17.94
N LYS A 369 -29.94 -3.20 17.65
CA LYS A 369 -29.59 -2.22 16.61
C LYS A 369 -28.35 -1.41 16.98
N GLN A 370 -28.18 -1.03 18.25
CA GLN A 370 -26.95 -0.38 18.72
C GLN A 370 -25.75 -1.33 18.61
N ARG A 371 -25.90 -2.60 18.99
CA ARG A 371 -24.86 -3.63 18.80
C ARG A 371 -24.47 -3.74 17.32
N PHE A 372 -25.43 -3.96 16.43
CA PHE A 372 -25.20 -4.02 14.97
C PHE A 372 -24.43 -2.79 14.43
N ASN A 373 -24.84 -1.59 14.82
CA ASN A 373 -24.18 -0.36 14.39
C ASN A 373 -22.77 -0.21 14.95
N HIS A 374 -22.52 -0.65 16.18
CA HIS A 374 -21.20 -0.65 16.80
C HIS A 374 -20.23 -1.57 16.04
N ILE A 375 -20.68 -2.78 15.71
CA ILE A 375 -19.90 -3.78 14.97
C ILE A 375 -19.56 -3.27 13.57
N LYS A 376 -20.57 -2.73 12.88
CA LYS A 376 -20.39 -2.08 11.58
C LYS A 376 -19.37 -0.94 11.66
N PHE A 377 -19.43 -0.13 12.72
CA PHE A 377 -18.47 0.95 12.94
C PHE A 377 -17.05 0.41 13.14
N CYS A 378 -16.85 -0.61 13.99
CA CYS A 378 -15.55 -1.25 14.18
C CYS A 378 -15.00 -1.79 12.85
N ARG A 379 -15.82 -2.49 12.07
CA ARG A 379 -15.40 -3.01 10.76
C ARG A 379 -15.03 -1.91 9.77
N GLN A 380 -15.77 -0.81 9.75
CA GLN A 380 -15.43 0.34 8.90
C GLN A 380 -14.12 1.00 9.33
N LYS A 381 -13.85 1.04 10.64
CA LYS A 381 -12.60 1.56 11.19
C LYS A 381 -11.43 0.69 10.77
N GLU A 382 -11.51 -0.63 10.95
CA GLU A 382 -10.50 -1.59 10.49
C GLU A 382 -10.21 -1.45 8.99
N LEU A 383 -11.25 -1.36 8.15
CA LEU A 383 -11.08 -1.18 6.72
C LEU A 383 -10.41 0.15 6.36
N LYS A 384 -10.66 1.21 7.15
CA LYS A 384 -9.98 2.51 6.98
C LYS A 384 -8.53 2.45 7.46
N GLU A 385 -8.26 1.80 8.59
CA GLU A 385 -6.91 1.59 9.11
C GLU A 385 -6.08 0.77 8.14
N LEU A 386 -6.60 -0.35 7.62
CA LEU A 386 -5.95 -1.14 6.56
C LEU A 386 -5.66 -0.30 5.31
N LYS A 387 -6.60 0.55 4.88
CA LYS A 387 -6.38 1.49 3.76
C LYS A 387 -5.31 2.52 4.08
N CYS A 388 -5.32 3.09 5.29
CA CYS A 388 -4.33 4.05 5.75
C CYS A 388 -2.94 3.42 5.87
N GLU A 389 -2.82 2.23 6.44
CA GLU A 389 -1.59 1.45 6.49
C GLU A 389 -1.08 1.12 5.11
N THR A 390 -1.96 0.69 4.20
CA THR A 390 -1.56 0.43 2.80
C THR A 390 -1.04 1.71 2.16
N LYS A 391 -1.75 2.84 2.33
CA LYS A 391 -1.33 4.15 1.82
C LYS A 391 -0.04 4.65 2.49
N HIS A 392 0.15 4.38 3.78
CA HIS A 392 1.33 4.76 4.55
C HIS A 392 2.54 3.91 4.16
N LYS A 393 2.37 2.59 4.00
CA LYS A 393 3.40 1.68 3.46
C LYS A 393 3.78 2.08 2.04
N LEU A 394 2.82 2.45 1.20
CA LEU A 394 3.07 3.02 -0.12
C LEU A 394 3.88 4.32 -0.01
N LYS A 395 3.46 5.28 0.82
CA LYS A 395 4.18 6.55 1.05
C LYS A 395 5.56 6.39 1.68
N ILE A 396 5.74 5.48 2.64
CA ILE A 396 7.04 5.15 3.24
C ILE A 396 7.91 4.49 2.19
N SER A 397 7.37 3.53 1.42
CA SER A 397 8.11 2.94 0.32
C SER A 397 8.56 4.02 -0.67
N GLU A 398 7.74 5.06 -0.88
CA GLU A 398 7.96 6.24 -1.72
C GLU A 398 8.91 7.30 -1.10
N LYS A 399 9.01 7.40 0.22
CA LYS A 399 10.00 8.25 0.95
C LYS A 399 11.36 7.57 1.11
N LEU A 400 11.40 6.28 1.46
CA LEU A 400 12.64 5.47 1.45
C LEU A 400 13.24 5.38 0.03
N ARG A 401 12.39 5.62 -0.99
CA ARG A 401 12.67 5.78 -2.43
C ARG A 401 13.57 6.98 -2.70
N THR A 402 13.54 8.00 -1.85
CA THR A 402 14.17 9.31 -2.08
C THR A 402 15.29 9.67 -1.08
N SER A 403 15.45 8.91 0.02
CA SER A 403 16.48 9.13 1.04
C SER A 403 17.50 7.97 1.13
N LYS A 404 18.70 8.16 0.58
CA LYS A 404 19.94 7.42 0.96
C LYS A 404 21.10 8.41 1.17
N PRO A 405 22.10 8.05 2.01
CA PRO A 405 22.97 8.98 2.70
C PRO A 405 24.06 9.54 1.79
N THR A 406 24.30 10.85 1.87
CA THR A 406 25.36 11.54 1.14
C THR A 406 26.60 11.61 2.01
N SER A 407 27.73 11.12 1.50
CA SER A 407 29.07 11.34 2.05
C SER A 407 29.34 12.84 2.20
N GLY A 408 30.09 13.21 3.25
CA GLY A 408 30.21 14.53 3.87
C GLY A 408 30.77 15.69 3.04
N PHE A 409 30.71 15.64 1.70
CA PHE A 409 31.21 16.69 0.81
C PHE A 409 30.11 17.59 0.21
N ALA A 410 28.83 17.25 0.40
CA ALA A 410 27.69 17.94 -0.21
C ALA A 410 27.06 19.06 0.66
N MET A 411 27.84 19.71 1.52
CA MET A 411 27.36 20.85 2.33
C MET A 411 27.49 22.22 1.66
N PHE A 412 28.12 22.35 0.48
CA PHE A 412 28.49 23.68 -0.01
C PHE A 412 27.80 24.21 -1.28
N VAL A 413 26.98 23.45 -2.02
CA VAL A 413 26.31 23.99 -3.23
C VAL A 413 24.91 23.37 -3.42
N GLY A 414 23.84 24.12 -3.13
CA GLY A 414 22.44 23.74 -3.40
C GLY A 414 22.09 23.79 -4.90
N THR A 415 21.05 23.17 -5.45
CA THR A 415 19.61 23.51 -5.35
C THR A 415 18.93 22.76 -6.53
N THR A 416 17.76 22.09 -6.44
CA THR A 416 16.45 22.71 -6.73
C THR A 416 15.21 21.83 -6.42
N GLN A 417 15.34 20.57 -5.98
CA GLN A 417 14.16 19.75 -5.60
C GLN A 417 14.17 19.22 -4.15
N ARG A 418 15.34 19.02 -3.53
CA ARG A 418 15.43 18.73 -2.09
C ARG A 418 15.18 19.98 -1.23
N SER A 419 15.33 21.18 -1.79
CA SER A 419 15.07 22.42 -1.07
C SER A 419 13.59 22.60 -0.76
N THR A 420 12.65 22.34 -1.66
CA THR A 420 11.22 22.64 -1.41
C THR A 420 10.60 21.82 -0.28
N LEU A 421 10.95 20.53 -0.10
CA LEU A 421 10.41 19.73 1.01
C LEU A 421 11.04 20.09 2.36
N PHE A 422 12.35 20.36 2.40
CA PHE A 422 13.04 20.82 3.61
C PHE A 422 12.64 22.25 3.97
N TRP A 423 12.40 23.11 2.98
CA TRP A 423 11.81 24.43 3.15
C TRP A 423 10.36 24.33 3.62
N CYS A 424 9.53 23.44 3.07
CA CYS A 424 8.16 23.24 3.56
C CYS A 424 8.11 22.66 4.98
N GLU A 425 9.00 21.73 5.34
CA GLU A 425 9.10 21.21 6.71
C GLU A 425 9.64 22.28 7.67
N ARG A 426 10.67 23.06 7.29
CA ARG A 426 11.13 24.22 8.08
C ARG A 426 10.07 25.31 8.20
N ILE A 427 9.34 25.64 7.13
CA ILE A 427 8.24 26.60 7.16
C ILE A 427 7.10 26.05 8.03
N ALA A 428 6.80 24.75 7.95
CA ALA A 428 5.79 24.12 8.80
C ALA A 428 6.22 24.11 10.28
N ASP A 429 7.48 23.82 10.58
CA ASP A 429 8.01 23.82 11.94
C ASP A 429 8.20 25.23 12.50
N GLN A 430 8.62 26.19 11.68
CA GLN A 430 8.61 27.61 12.05
C GLN A 430 7.19 28.10 12.26
N ARG A 431 6.23 27.74 11.40
CA ARG A 431 4.82 28.08 11.58
C ARG A 431 4.24 27.43 12.83
N ARG A 432 4.61 26.18 13.14
CA ARG A 432 4.21 25.47 14.37
C ARG A 432 4.82 26.13 15.60
N LEU A 433 6.08 26.55 15.54
CA LEU A 433 6.76 27.27 16.62
C LEU A 433 6.14 28.66 16.82
N MET A 434 5.89 29.40 15.75
CA MET A 434 5.20 30.70 15.80
C MET A 434 3.79 30.56 16.34
N ASN A 435 3.04 29.53 15.93
CA ASN A 435 1.74 29.22 16.51
C ASN A 435 1.88 28.85 18.00
N HIS A 436 2.90 28.11 18.41
CA HIS A 436 3.16 27.77 19.82
C HIS A 436 3.50 29.01 20.65
N LEU A 437 4.31 29.94 20.13
CA LEU A 437 4.60 31.23 20.77
C LEU A 437 3.36 32.12 20.86
N HIS A 438 2.55 32.20 19.80
CA HIS A 438 1.25 32.87 19.85
C HIS A 438 0.29 32.21 20.86
N ASN A 439 0.32 30.88 21.00
CA ASN A 439 -0.46 30.16 22.01
C ASN A 439 -0.07 30.55 23.45
N LEU A 440 1.17 30.98 23.68
CA LEU A 440 1.62 31.47 25.00
C LEU A 440 1.20 32.93 25.25
N GLN A 441 0.88 33.68 24.20
CA GLN A 441 0.47 35.08 24.24
C GLN A 441 -1.03 35.25 23.91
N LEU A 442 -1.84 34.23 24.19
CA LEU A 442 -3.26 34.25 23.85
C LEU A 442 -4.01 35.33 24.63
N ASP A 443 -4.74 36.15 23.89
CA ASP A 443 -5.83 36.94 24.45
C ASP A 443 -6.82 36.00 25.13
N SER A 444 -7.34 36.40 26.29
CA SER A 444 -8.26 35.57 27.07
C SER A 444 -9.57 35.29 26.33
N LYS A 445 -9.92 36.14 25.35
CA LYS A 445 -11.15 36.06 24.55
C LYS A 445 -10.87 36.53 23.11
N PRO A 446 -11.63 36.05 22.11
CA PRO A 446 -12.77 35.15 22.22
C PRO A 446 -12.35 33.72 22.62
N ALA A 447 -13.13 33.08 23.48
CA ALA A 447 -12.83 31.74 23.99
C ALA A 447 -13.81 30.69 23.43
N LEU A 448 -13.33 29.47 23.22
CA LEU A 448 -14.12 28.33 22.78
C LEU A 448 -14.28 27.32 23.90
N LEU A 449 -15.52 27.09 24.33
CA LEU A 449 -15.85 26.19 25.43
C LEU A 449 -16.61 24.98 24.89
N VAL A 450 -16.31 23.79 25.38
CA VAL A 450 -17.07 22.56 25.08
C VAL A 450 -17.62 21.98 26.36
N ASP A 451 -18.95 21.94 26.45
CA ASP A 451 -19.70 21.39 27.58
C ASP A 451 -19.80 19.87 27.46
N CYS A 452 -19.03 19.15 28.28
CA CYS A 452 -18.89 17.70 28.23
C CYS A 452 -19.85 16.94 29.17
N ARG A 453 -20.84 17.62 29.78
CA ARG A 453 -21.81 16.97 30.71
C ARG A 453 -22.54 15.79 30.08
N PHE A 454 -22.76 15.84 28.78
CA PHE A 454 -23.52 14.86 28.02
C PHE A 454 -22.76 13.55 27.78
N LEU A 455 -21.43 13.52 27.96
CA LEU A 455 -20.60 12.35 27.62
C LEU A 455 -21.05 11.08 28.36
N ASN A 456 -21.55 11.23 29.59
CA ASN A 456 -22.05 10.14 30.43
C ASN A 456 -23.32 9.48 29.88
N GLU A 457 -24.17 10.25 29.19
CA GLU A 457 -25.47 9.77 28.69
C GLU A 457 -25.37 9.17 27.27
N LEU A 458 -24.24 9.36 26.58
CA LEU A 458 -24.05 8.88 25.22
C LEU A 458 -23.91 7.36 25.15
N SER A 459 -24.40 6.77 24.06
CA SER A 459 -24.09 5.37 23.69
C SER A 459 -22.59 5.18 23.40
N PRO A 460 -22.04 3.95 23.48
CA PRO A 460 -20.60 3.69 23.25
C PRO A 460 -20.09 4.19 21.89
N GLN A 461 -20.94 4.09 20.86
CA GLN A 461 -20.65 4.61 19.53
C GLN A 461 -20.65 6.14 19.51
N ALA A 462 -21.67 6.79 20.08
CA ALA A 462 -21.77 8.24 20.09
C ALA A 462 -20.68 8.89 20.95
N LEU A 463 -20.34 8.30 22.10
CA LEU A 463 -19.20 8.71 22.91
C LEU A 463 -17.90 8.65 22.10
N SER A 464 -17.61 7.52 21.44
CA SER A 464 -16.41 7.39 20.60
C SER A 464 -16.37 8.44 19.47
N GLN A 465 -17.49 8.70 18.80
CA GLN A 465 -17.58 9.72 17.76
C GLN A 465 -17.37 11.14 18.29
N THR A 466 -17.90 11.42 19.49
CA THR A 466 -17.78 12.72 20.15
C THR A 466 -16.32 12.98 20.56
N LEU A 467 -15.66 12.02 21.22
CA LEU A 467 -14.26 12.14 21.59
C LEU A 467 -13.35 12.30 20.36
N ILE A 468 -13.63 11.60 19.25
CA ILE A 468 -12.91 11.81 17.99
C ILE A 468 -13.10 13.25 17.46
N GLN A 469 -14.32 13.81 17.54
CA GLN A 469 -14.55 15.20 17.14
C GLN A 469 -13.85 16.21 18.04
N LEU A 470 -13.83 15.99 19.36
CA LEU A 470 -13.05 16.82 20.29
C LEU A 470 -11.55 16.80 19.95
N SER A 471 -11.03 15.64 19.55
CA SER A 471 -9.62 15.47 19.15
C SER A 471 -9.30 16.25 17.87
N TYR A 472 -10.21 16.21 16.88
CA TYR A 472 -10.09 17.02 15.67
C TYR A 472 -10.22 18.52 15.96
N LEU A 473 -11.13 18.91 16.85
CA LEU A 473 -11.32 20.30 17.26
C LEU A 473 -10.05 20.83 17.91
N ALA A 474 -9.47 20.11 18.88
CA ALA A 474 -8.20 20.50 19.52
C ALA A 474 -7.05 20.61 18.50
N SER A 475 -6.97 19.68 17.55
CA SER A 475 -5.93 19.68 16.52
C SER A 475 -6.09 20.84 15.53
N GLU A 476 -7.32 21.11 15.06
CA GLU A 476 -7.60 22.24 14.16
C GLU A 476 -7.36 23.58 14.87
N ASN A 477 -7.75 23.69 16.14
CA ASN A 477 -7.50 24.87 16.96
C ASN A 477 -6.00 25.19 17.03
N ARG A 478 -5.18 24.20 17.40
CA ARG A 478 -3.71 24.35 17.50
C ARG A 478 -3.07 24.81 16.19
N ASP A 479 -3.56 24.30 15.06
CA ASP A 479 -2.94 24.54 13.76
C ASP A 479 -3.35 25.90 13.14
N ARG A 480 -4.30 26.63 13.76
CA ARG A 480 -4.71 27.99 13.34
C ARG A 480 -3.65 29.04 13.65
N ARG A 481 -3.65 30.13 12.88
CA ARG A 481 -2.73 31.27 13.04
C ARG A 481 -3.03 32.08 14.30
N ARG A 482 -4.32 32.22 14.62
CA ARG A 482 -4.87 32.84 15.84
C ARG A 482 -5.80 31.83 16.51
N PRO A 483 -5.25 30.91 17.31
CA PRO A 483 -6.07 29.99 18.10
C PRO A 483 -6.88 30.78 19.14
N TRP A 484 -8.03 30.24 19.52
CA TRP A 484 -8.77 30.69 20.69
C TRP A 484 -8.43 29.80 21.88
N PRO A 485 -8.43 30.34 23.12
CA PRO A 485 -8.43 29.53 24.33
C PRO A 485 -9.54 28.48 24.27
N LEU A 486 -9.17 27.21 24.40
CA LEU A 486 -10.07 26.07 24.26
C LEU A 486 -10.24 25.35 25.60
N TYR A 487 -11.49 25.19 26.05
CA TYR A 487 -11.78 24.54 27.31
C TYR A 487 -12.76 23.39 27.16
N PHE A 488 -12.46 22.25 27.76
CA PHE A 488 -13.39 21.15 27.94
C PHE A 488 -13.84 21.14 29.40
N PHE A 489 -15.06 21.65 29.64
CA PHE A 489 -15.67 21.74 30.98
C PHE A 489 -16.66 20.60 31.21
N ASN A 490 -17.01 20.36 32.47
CA ASN A 490 -17.86 19.23 32.88
C ASN A 490 -17.33 17.88 32.35
N PHE A 491 -16.01 17.74 32.26
CA PHE A 491 -15.39 16.50 31.82
C PHE A 491 -15.26 15.56 33.01
N ASP A 492 -16.10 14.52 33.06
CA ASP A 492 -16.10 13.56 34.16
C ASP A 492 -14.87 12.63 34.09
N ILE A 493 -13.87 12.93 34.92
CA ILE A 493 -12.62 12.19 35.05
C ILE A 493 -12.81 10.94 35.93
N GLN A 494 -13.88 10.84 36.72
CA GLN A 494 -14.11 9.70 37.60
C GLN A 494 -14.70 8.50 36.86
N ASN A 495 -15.40 8.75 35.75
CA ASN A 495 -15.97 7.69 34.94
C ASN A 495 -14.90 6.94 34.13
N GLU A 496 -14.64 5.67 34.48
CA GLU A 496 -13.69 4.78 33.80
C GLU A 496 -13.92 4.72 32.28
N ARG A 497 -15.18 4.74 31.84
CA ARG A 497 -15.54 4.69 30.42
C ARG A 497 -15.08 5.93 29.66
N ILE A 498 -15.13 7.10 30.29
CA ILE A 498 -14.69 8.36 29.71
C ILE A 498 -13.16 8.42 29.71
N LEU A 499 -12.51 7.99 30.80
CA LEU A 499 -11.05 7.87 30.88
C LEU A 499 -10.48 6.97 29.80
N GLU A 500 -10.99 5.74 29.64
CA GLU A 500 -10.55 4.83 28.58
C GLU A 500 -10.75 5.44 27.18
N GLY A 501 -11.89 6.15 26.99
CA GLY A 501 -12.18 6.84 25.74
C GLY A 501 -11.21 7.99 25.47
N ARG A 502 -10.88 8.78 26.51
CA ARG A 502 -9.93 9.88 26.46
C ARG A 502 -8.55 9.37 26.07
N ASP A 503 -8.04 8.36 26.75
CA ASP A 503 -6.69 7.86 26.50
C ASP A 503 -6.59 7.23 25.09
N ARG A 504 -7.67 6.65 24.58
CA ARG A 504 -7.72 6.06 23.23
C ARG A 504 -7.83 7.10 22.11
N TYR A 505 -8.66 8.13 22.27
CA TYR A 505 -9.03 9.05 21.17
C TYR A 505 -8.50 10.48 21.33
N LEU A 506 -8.22 10.89 22.56
CA LEU A 506 -7.75 12.21 22.95
C LEU A 506 -6.32 12.16 23.53
N SER A 507 -5.53 11.14 23.20
CA SER A 507 -4.12 11.03 23.62
C SER A 507 -3.28 12.26 23.23
N LEU A 508 -3.67 12.94 22.15
CA LEU A 508 -3.05 14.18 21.71
C LEU A 508 -3.16 15.31 22.74
N ILE A 509 -4.15 15.32 23.64
CA ILE A 509 -4.31 16.36 24.66
C ILE A 509 -3.12 16.39 25.61
N ASN A 510 -2.55 15.23 25.93
CA ASN A 510 -1.38 15.14 26.83
C ASN A 510 -0.08 15.62 26.17
N SER A 511 -0.14 16.10 24.92
CA SER A 511 1.03 16.67 24.25
C SER A 511 1.33 18.07 24.81
N PRO A 512 2.60 18.38 25.14
CA PRO A 512 3.00 19.73 25.58
C PRO A 512 2.77 20.80 24.49
N ARG A 513 2.39 20.39 23.28
CA ARG A 513 2.09 21.26 22.14
C ARG A 513 0.67 21.83 22.16
N ASN A 514 -0.24 21.30 22.96
CA ASN A 514 -1.62 21.77 23.06
C ASN A 514 -1.80 22.76 24.23
N VAL A 515 -1.00 23.83 24.25
CA VAL A 515 -0.98 24.81 25.35
C VAL A 515 -2.31 25.55 25.50
N SER A 516 -3.06 25.73 24.41
CA SER A 516 -4.35 26.42 24.41
C SER A 516 -5.52 25.60 24.96
N LEU A 517 -5.32 24.31 25.29
CA LEU A 517 -6.38 23.40 25.70
C LEU A 517 -6.33 23.11 27.19
N THR A 518 -7.42 23.42 27.89
CA THR A 518 -7.61 23.10 29.30
C THR A 518 -8.79 22.16 29.47
N ILE A 519 -8.59 21.05 30.19
CA ILE A 519 -9.68 20.15 30.60
C ILE A 519 -9.96 20.38 32.07
N SER A 520 -11.24 20.56 32.43
CA SER A 520 -11.69 20.67 33.81
C SER A 520 -12.96 19.86 34.05
N SER A 521 -13.06 19.26 35.22
CA SER A 521 -14.28 18.62 35.71
C SER A 521 -15.31 19.63 36.23
N SER A 522 -14.89 20.87 36.49
CA SER A 522 -15.78 21.93 36.98
C SER A 522 -16.67 22.53 35.89
N SER A 523 -17.69 23.28 36.31
CA SER A 523 -18.55 24.04 35.41
C SER A 523 -17.82 25.24 34.82
N TYR A 524 -18.16 25.57 33.58
CA TYR A 524 -17.65 26.77 32.91
C TYR A 524 -18.08 28.07 33.60
N LEU A 525 -19.19 28.04 34.36
CA LEU A 525 -19.68 29.17 35.16
C LEU A 525 -18.72 29.58 36.29
N ASN A 526 -17.83 28.67 36.72
CA ASN A 526 -16.83 28.99 37.74
C ASN A 526 -15.68 29.85 37.19
N HIS A 527 -15.55 29.94 35.86
CA HIS A 527 -14.42 30.59 35.17
C HIS A 527 -14.85 31.80 34.33
N PHE A 528 -16.11 31.84 33.90
CA PHE A 528 -16.66 32.89 33.03
C PHE A 528 -17.99 33.37 33.58
N SER A 529 -18.26 34.68 33.50
CA SER A 529 -19.55 35.24 33.90
C SER A 529 -20.63 34.93 32.87
N SER A 530 -21.88 34.81 33.31
CA SER A 530 -23.02 34.46 32.44
C SER A 530 -23.25 35.45 31.29
N GLU A 531 -22.91 36.73 31.47
CA GLU A 531 -23.04 37.80 30.48
C GLU A 531 -22.03 37.68 29.34
N GLU A 532 -20.89 37.04 29.60
CA GLU A 532 -19.81 36.83 28.63
C GLU A 532 -20.03 35.57 27.79
N ILE A 533 -20.94 34.70 28.23
CA ILE A 533 -21.16 33.38 27.62
C ILE A 533 -22.29 33.44 26.59
N ILE A 534 -22.02 32.87 25.42
CA ILE A 534 -23.02 32.57 24.40
C ILE A 534 -23.04 31.06 24.17
N TYR A 535 -24.13 30.41 24.55
CA TYR A 535 -24.32 28.99 24.33
C TYR A 535 -24.94 28.73 22.96
N LEU A 536 -24.24 27.99 22.10
CA LEU A 536 -24.72 27.67 20.77
C LEU A 536 -25.58 26.40 20.76
N SER A 537 -26.83 26.57 20.35
CA SER A 537 -27.77 25.48 20.16
C SER A 537 -28.56 25.66 18.87
N PRO A 538 -28.73 24.61 18.05
CA PRO A 538 -29.56 24.70 16.84
C PRO A 538 -31.04 24.93 17.15
N HIS A 539 -31.46 24.73 18.40
CA HIS A 539 -32.85 24.89 18.87
C HIS A 539 -33.09 26.25 19.55
N ALA A 540 -32.09 27.11 19.65
CA ALA A 540 -32.28 28.44 20.22
C ALA A 540 -33.25 29.29 19.37
N GLU A 541 -33.95 30.19 20.03
CA GLU A 541 -34.95 31.06 19.42
C GLU A 541 -34.30 32.15 18.54
N PHE A 542 -33.23 32.76 19.05
CA PHE A 542 -32.57 33.91 18.44
C PHE A 542 -31.30 33.52 17.69
N ASP A 543 -31.07 34.16 16.55
CA ASP A 543 -29.87 34.02 15.74
C ASP A 543 -28.66 34.71 16.41
N LEU A 544 -27.47 34.14 16.20
CA LEU A 544 -26.21 34.81 16.49
C LEU A 544 -25.96 35.86 15.40
N GLU A 545 -25.98 37.14 15.77
CA GLU A 545 -25.83 38.26 14.85
C GLU A 545 -24.37 38.47 14.44
N GLU A 546 -23.47 38.48 15.42
CA GLU A 546 -22.04 38.68 15.23
C GLU A 546 -21.20 37.79 16.13
N VAL A 547 -19.93 37.62 15.75
CA VAL A 547 -18.93 36.89 16.55
C VAL A 547 -18.03 37.93 17.23
N GLU A 548 -18.35 38.25 18.48
CA GLU A 548 -17.66 39.25 19.30
C GLU A 548 -16.35 38.69 19.89
N GLY A 549 -15.29 39.52 19.89
CA GLY A 549 -14.01 39.16 20.49
C GLY A 549 -14.02 39.13 22.03
N SER A 550 -15.02 39.72 22.68
CA SER A 550 -15.13 39.82 24.15
C SER A 550 -15.93 38.67 24.78
N LYS A 551 -16.44 37.73 23.97
CA LYS A 551 -17.36 36.66 24.40
C LYS A 551 -16.71 35.28 24.41
N ALA A 552 -17.31 34.37 25.17
CA ALA A 552 -16.98 32.95 25.20
C ALA A 552 -18.11 32.13 24.58
N TYR A 553 -17.79 31.30 23.58
CA TYR A 553 -18.75 30.50 22.83
C TYR A 553 -18.79 29.06 23.34
N VAL A 554 -19.93 28.61 23.86
CA VAL A 554 -20.11 27.24 24.37
C VAL A 554 -20.74 26.35 23.30
N LEU A 555 -20.13 25.19 23.08
CA LEU A 555 -20.65 24.10 22.25
C LEU A 555 -20.99 22.89 23.12
N GLY A 556 -22.12 22.24 22.86
CA GLY A 556 -22.43 20.96 23.51
C GLY A 556 -21.55 19.84 22.96
N GLY A 557 -20.83 19.12 23.83
CA GLY A 557 -20.01 17.95 23.50
C GLY A 557 -20.85 16.73 23.13
N ILE A 558 -21.61 16.81 22.02
CA ILE A 558 -22.56 15.79 21.57
C ILE A 558 -22.43 15.57 20.06
N VAL A 559 -22.51 14.31 19.62
CA VAL A 559 -22.66 13.95 18.20
C VAL A 559 -23.96 13.19 17.99
N ASP A 560 -25.01 13.93 17.61
CA ASP A 560 -26.36 13.40 17.41
C ASP A 560 -26.62 12.97 15.96
N ARG A 561 -25.83 11.98 15.48
CA ARG A 561 -26.09 11.34 14.17
C ARG A 561 -27.11 10.21 14.26
N VAL A 562 -27.30 9.67 15.46
CA VAL A 562 -28.18 8.54 15.76
C VAL A 562 -28.93 8.95 17.02
N ALA A 563 -30.25 8.78 17.02
CA ALA A 563 -31.07 9.09 18.19
C ALA A 563 -30.49 8.45 19.45
N GLN A 564 -30.20 9.29 20.45
CA GLN A 564 -29.72 8.86 21.75
C GLN A 564 -30.92 8.78 22.69
N HIS A 565 -31.29 7.57 23.12
CA HIS A 565 -32.51 7.37 23.92
C HIS A 565 -32.46 8.04 25.30
N ARG A 566 -31.27 8.23 25.86
CA ARG A 566 -31.05 8.81 27.19
C ARG A 566 -30.93 10.35 27.17
N LEU A 567 -30.77 10.96 25.99
CA LEU A 567 -30.58 12.40 25.85
C LEU A 567 -31.85 13.06 25.32
N HIS A 568 -32.20 14.19 25.91
CA HIS A 568 -33.31 15.00 25.42
C HIS A 568 -32.98 15.54 24.00
N PRO A 569 -33.93 15.58 23.05
CA PRO A 569 -33.68 16.08 21.69
C PRO A 569 -33.14 17.51 21.64
N GLN A 570 -33.44 18.32 22.64
CA GLN A 570 -32.97 19.71 22.79
C GLN A 570 -31.99 19.88 23.95
N ALA A 571 -31.20 18.85 24.28
CA ALA A 571 -30.34 18.81 25.47
C ALA A 571 -29.47 20.07 25.66
N THR A 572 -28.87 20.61 24.59
CA THR A 572 -28.03 21.81 24.65
C THR A 572 -28.81 23.08 24.99
N LEU A 573 -30.04 23.22 24.50
CA LEU A 573 -30.90 24.36 24.83
C LEU A 573 -31.39 24.28 26.28
N VAL A 574 -31.75 23.07 26.73
CA VAL A 574 -32.15 22.82 28.12
C VAL A 574 -31.00 23.14 29.07
N ALA A 575 -29.78 22.69 28.76
CA ALA A 575 -28.59 23.00 29.55
C ALA A 575 -28.32 24.51 29.61
N ALA A 576 -28.39 25.22 28.47
CA ALA A 576 -28.20 26.68 28.44
C ALA A 576 -29.24 27.43 29.31
N LYS A 577 -30.51 26.99 29.29
CA LYS A 577 -31.57 27.56 30.13
C LYS A 577 -31.36 27.28 31.60
N GLN A 578 -30.96 26.06 31.96
CA GLN A 578 -30.66 25.67 33.34
C GLN A 578 -29.47 26.46 33.91
N ASP A 579 -28.47 26.72 33.08
CA ASP A 579 -27.28 27.47 33.45
C ASP A 579 -27.51 28.99 33.41
N GLY A 580 -28.69 29.46 32.99
CA GLY A 580 -29.04 30.89 32.94
C GLY A 580 -28.23 31.70 31.91
N VAL A 581 -27.70 31.06 30.86
CA VAL A 581 -26.84 31.71 29.87
C VAL A 581 -27.56 31.99 28.55
N LYS A 582 -27.07 32.98 27.81
CA LYS A 582 -27.67 33.42 26.54
C LYS A 582 -27.50 32.34 25.47
N ALA A 583 -28.60 31.70 25.07
CA ALA A 583 -28.61 30.73 23.98
C ALA A 583 -28.78 31.42 22.61
N ARG A 584 -28.02 30.99 21.60
CA ARG A 584 -28.10 31.47 20.22
C ARG A 584 -27.96 30.33 19.21
N ARG A 585 -28.59 30.46 18.04
CA ARG A 585 -28.41 29.55 16.90
C ARG A 585 -27.61 30.23 15.80
N LEU A 586 -26.97 29.45 14.92
CA LEU A 586 -26.32 30.01 13.75
C LEU A 586 -27.39 30.56 12.77
N PRO A 587 -27.18 31.73 12.12
CA PRO A 587 -28.14 32.36 11.20
C PRO A 587 -28.22 31.65 9.83
N ILE A 588 -28.27 30.31 9.81
CA ILE A 588 -28.16 29.50 8.59
C ILE A 588 -29.25 29.84 7.59
N ASP A 589 -30.50 29.95 8.04
CA ASP A 589 -31.67 30.14 7.19
C ASP A 589 -31.67 31.53 6.48
N ARG A 590 -30.86 32.50 6.96
CA ARG A 590 -30.68 33.80 6.29
C ARG A 590 -29.81 33.72 5.02
N TYR A 591 -28.82 32.82 5.01
CA TYR A 591 -27.79 32.78 3.96
C TYR A 591 -27.84 31.50 3.10
N ILE A 592 -28.39 30.39 3.62
CA ILE A 592 -28.51 29.14 2.89
C ILE A 592 -29.94 28.63 2.91
N LYS A 593 -30.48 28.32 1.73
CA LYS A 593 -31.69 27.51 1.59
C LYS A 593 -31.40 26.05 1.94
N TRP A 594 -31.78 25.63 3.14
CA TRP A 594 -31.61 24.26 3.62
C TRP A 594 -32.57 23.30 2.92
N LYS A 595 -32.06 22.36 2.12
CA LYS A 595 -32.91 21.45 1.32
C LYS A 595 -33.03 20.04 1.91
N SER A 596 -32.08 19.58 2.73
CA SER A 596 -32.20 18.27 3.39
C SER A 596 -31.32 18.10 4.64
N GLY A 597 -31.71 17.17 5.53
CA GLY A 597 -30.96 16.81 6.73
C GLY A 597 -31.26 17.69 7.94
N SER A 598 -30.76 17.31 9.12
CA SER A 598 -30.93 18.07 10.37
C SER A 598 -30.07 19.34 10.37
N ARG A 599 -30.52 20.38 11.07
CA ARG A 599 -29.78 21.64 11.30
C ARG A 599 -28.61 21.48 12.29
N SER A 600 -28.52 20.33 12.95
CA SER A 600 -27.42 20.00 13.86
C SER A 600 -26.15 19.66 13.07
N MET A 601 -25.12 20.49 13.24
CA MET A 601 -23.81 20.32 12.61
C MET A 601 -22.80 19.65 13.55
N THR A 602 -21.69 19.17 13.01
CA THR A 602 -20.58 18.63 13.83
C THR A 602 -19.86 19.75 14.57
N LEU A 603 -19.31 19.46 15.74
CA LEU A 603 -18.55 20.43 16.57
C LEU A 603 -17.53 21.19 15.73
N LEU A 604 -16.72 20.45 14.96
CA LEU A 604 -15.70 21.01 14.09
C LEU A 604 -16.25 22.03 13.09
N ALA A 605 -17.40 21.73 12.46
CA ALA A 605 -17.96 22.60 11.43
C ALA A 605 -18.51 23.90 12.03
N VAL A 606 -19.14 23.84 13.21
CA VAL A 606 -19.59 25.03 13.94
C VAL A 606 -18.39 25.88 14.33
N THR A 607 -17.35 25.28 14.90
CA THR A 607 -16.11 25.98 15.25
C THR A 607 -15.46 26.63 14.04
N SER A 608 -15.30 25.92 12.91
CA SER A 608 -14.71 26.48 11.70
C SER A 608 -15.53 27.65 11.13
N ILE A 609 -16.87 27.63 11.27
CA ILE A 609 -17.75 28.74 10.90
C ILE A 609 -17.46 29.95 11.79
N LEU A 610 -17.47 29.79 13.12
CA LEU A 610 -17.19 30.88 14.06
C LEU A 610 -15.85 31.56 13.77
N TYR A 611 -14.81 30.75 13.58
CA TYR A 611 -13.49 31.25 13.18
C TYR A 611 -13.53 32.03 11.88
N SER A 612 -14.15 31.47 10.84
CA SER A 612 -14.18 32.08 9.53
C SER A 612 -14.90 33.42 9.54
N VAL A 613 -16.00 33.53 10.30
CA VAL A 613 -16.79 34.76 10.44
C VAL A 613 -16.02 35.81 11.25
N TYR A 614 -15.35 35.40 12.33
CA TYR A 614 -14.52 36.29 13.13
C TYR A 614 -13.34 36.83 12.33
N GLU A 615 -12.63 35.97 11.58
CA GLU A 615 -11.50 36.34 10.74
C GLU A 615 -11.91 37.26 9.57
N SER A 616 -13.13 37.12 9.05
CA SER A 616 -13.67 37.91 7.94
C SER A 616 -14.43 39.16 8.38
N CYS A 617 -14.50 39.45 9.68
CA CYS A 617 -15.27 40.57 10.23
C CYS A 617 -16.79 40.50 9.88
N GLY A 618 -17.38 39.31 9.92
CA GLY A 618 -18.84 39.14 9.80
C GLY A 618 -19.35 38.50 8.50
N ASP A 619 -18.48 37.98 7.63
CA ASP A 619 -18.92 37.30 6.40
C ASP A 619 -19.43 35.88 6.67
N TRP A 620 -20.73 35.80 6.98
CA TRP A 620 -21.46 34.56 7.19
C TRP A 620 -21.61 33.72 5.91
N GLU A 621 -21.80 34.36 4.76
CA GLU A 621 -22.11 33.65 3.52
C GLU A 621 -20.93 32.79 3.06
N VAL A 622 -19.71 33.35 3.09
CA VAL A 622 -18.49 32.61 2.74
C VAL A 622 -18.23 31.47 3.72
N ALA A 623 -18.40 31.72 5.02
CA ALA A 623 -18.21 30.70 6.05
C ALA A 623 -19.18 29.53 5.84
N PHE A 624 -20.45 29.84 5.61
CA PHE A 624 -21.48 28.84 5.39
C PHE A 624 -21.27 28.05 4.10
N ARG A 625 -20.95 28.69 2.97
CA ARG A 625 -20.64 27.99 1.71
C ARG A 625 -19.45 27.05 1.83
N LYS A 626 -18.45 27.39 2.65
CA LYS A 626 -17.21 26.62 2.82
C LYS A 626 -17.38 25.44 3.78
N TYR A 627 -18.08 25.62 4.89
CA TYR A 627 -18.10 24.65 6.00
C TYR A 627 -19.43 23.89 6.16
N VAL A 628 -20.52 24.35 5.55
CA VAL A 628 -21.78 23.58 5.52
C VAL A 628 -21.68 22.44 4.51
N PRO A 629 -22.00 21.19 4.88
CA PRO A 629 -21.94 20.07 3.95
C PRO A 629 -22.87 20.25 2.75
N VAL A 630 -22.33 20.12 1.54
CA VAL A 630 -23.06 20.28 0.26
C VAL A 630 -24.35 19.44 0.19
N ARG A 631 -24.36 18.26 0.82
CA ARG A 631 -25.53 17.37 0.87
C ARG A 631 -26.76 17.98 1.54
N ASN A 632 -26.57 18.98 2.40
CA ASN A 632 -27.63 19.69 3.12
C ASN A 632 -28.23 20.83 2.28
N ILE A 633 -27.45 21.37 1.34
CA ILE A 633 -27.83 22.47 0.44
C ILE A 633 -28.48 21.94 -0.86
N ARG A 634 -28.18 20.69 -1.25
CA ARG A 634 -28.75 20.05 -2.45
C ARG A 634 -30.06 19.33 -2.19
N GLY A 635 -31.02 19.52 -3.10
CA GLY A 635 -32.35 18.91 -3.03
C GLY A 635 -32.31 17.41 -3.32
N PRO A 636 -33.36 16.65 -2.95
CA PRO A 636 -33.47 15.23 -3.31
C PRO A 636 -33.33 15.01 -4.83
N GLU A 637 -33.85 15.92 -5.65
CA GLU A 637 -33.84 15.83 -7.11
C GLU A 637 -32.45 16.03 -7.72
N GLU A 638 -31.67 16.97 -7.18
CA GLU A 638 -30.28 17.25 -7.56
C GLU A 638 -29.29 16.15 -7.09
N LYS A 639 -29.74 15.23 -6.23
CA LYS A 639 -28.92 14.09 -5.80
C LYS A 639 -28.94 13.00 -6.88
N ASN A 640 -27.74 12.52 -7.23
CA ASN A 640 -27.54 11.43 -8.18
C ASN A 640 -28.53 10.28 -7.91
N SER A 641 -29.36 9.96 -8.91
CA SER A 641 -30.42 8.95 -8.82
C SER A 641 -29.86 7.56 -8.50
N TYR A 642 -28.63 7.28 -8.93
CA TYR A 642 -27.91 6.05 -8.58
C TYR A 642 -27.57 6.01 -7.10
N SER A 643 -27.00 7.09 -6.54
CA SER A 643 -26.64 7.17 -5.13
C SER A 643 -27.87 7.04 -4.22
N ARG A 644 -29.00 7.64 -4.58
CA ARG A 644 -30.27 7.48 -3.86
C ARG A 644 -30.74 6.04 -3.84
N ARG A 645 -30.78 5.37 -5.00
CA ARG A 645 -31.14 3.95 -5.12
C ARG A 645 -30.19 3.05 -4.33
N LEU A 646 -28.89 3.34 -4.37
CA LEU A 646 -27.88 2.60 -3.62
C LEU A 646 -28.08 2.73 -2.11
N HIS A 647 -28.29 3.94 -1.58
CA HIS A 647 -28.53 4.15 -0.15
C HIS A 647 -29.84 3.50 0.32
N ALA A 648 -30.90 3.59 -0.48
CA ALA A 648 -32.16 2.90 -0.20
C ALA A 648 -31.96 1.38 -0.15
N SER A 649 -31.21 0.82 -1.11
CA SER A 649 -30.87 -0.61 -1.14
C SER A 649 -30.02 -1.05 0.06
N ILE A 650 -29.10 -0.21 0.53
CA ILE A 650 -28.29 -0.48 1.73
C ILE A 650 -29.17 -0.51 2.97
N HIS A 651 -30.02 0.49 3.17
CA HIS A 651 -30.93 0.54 4.32
C HIS A 651 -31.94 -0.60 4.33
N ASP A 652 -32.46 -0.99 3.16
CA ASP A 652 -33.32 -2.16 3.04
C ASP A 652 -32.57 -3.46 3.41
N TYR A 653 -31.34 -3.61 2.94
CA TYR A 653 -30.50 -4.77 3.27
C TYR A 653 -30.22 -4.83 4.79
N GLU A 654 -29.88 -3.71 5.42
CA GLU A 654 -29.66 -3.63 6.87
C GLU A 654 -30.90 -4.03 7.67
N ARG A 655 -32.08 -3.55 7.27
CA ARG A 655 -33.35 -3.91 7.90
C ARG A 655 -33.57 -5.43 7.81
N ARG A 656 -33.38 -6.01 6.62
CA ARG A 656 -33.53 -7.46 6.40
C ARG A 656 -32.52 -8.29 7.19
N VAL A 657 -31.28 -7.82 7.34
CA VAL A 657 -30.28 -8.47 8.20
C VAL A 657 -30.76 -8.53 9.65
N LEU A 658 -31.29 -7.43 10.20
CA LEU A 658 -31.82 -7.39 11.57
C LEU A 658 -33.04 -8.32 11.74
N THR A 659 -33.96 -8.33 10.77
CA THR A 659 -35.12 -9.22 10.79
C THR A 659 -34.71 -10.70 10.76
N GLU A 660 -33.75 -11.06 9.91
CA GLU A 660 -33.26 -12.44 9.80
C GLU A 660 -32.46 -12.86 11.03
N LEU A 661 -31.72 -11.94 11.65
CA LEU A 661 -31.02 -12.18 12.91
C LEU A 661 -32.03 -12.50 14.03
N ASN A 662 -33.11 -11.74 14.13
CA ASN A 662 -34.20 -11.98 15.09
C ASN A 662 -34.96 -13.28 14.88
N ARG A 663 -34.96 -13.83 13.66
CA ARG A 663 -35.58 -15.12 13.38
C ARG A 663 -34.70 -16.31 13.79
N ARG A 664 -33.39 -16.07 13.96
CA ARG A 664 -32.38 -17.12 14.24
C ARG A 664 -32.07 -17.25 15.73
N LEU A 665 -32.18 -16.14 16.47
CA LEU A 665 -32.20 -16.09 17.93
C LEU A 665 -33.57 -16.55 18.43
#